data_AF-A0A4Z1NX76-F1
#
_entry.id   AF-A0A4Z1NX76-F1
#
_cell.length_a   1.000
_cell.length_b   1.000
_cell.length_c   1.000
_cell.angle_alpha   90.00
_cell.angle_beta   90.00
_cell.angle_gamma   90.00
#
_symmetry.space_group_name_H-M   'P 1'
#
loop_
_entity.id
_entity.type
_entity.pdbx_description
1 polymer ?
#
loop_
_entity_poly.entity_id
_entity_poly.type
_entity_poly.pdbx_seq_one_letter_code
_entity_poly.pdbx_strand_id
1 'polypeptide(L)'
;MGEHTQSEVVWDPEASAVTPTNPKSTPTRHSTSTSIRPSMENTNPNEQSPLLRSSGSQEEPSPFKIGEDGDDNVWQDDDEQETKNSWYMLLLTMGSFGLQMGWSVEMSNGSPYLISLGLSKTVLALVWIAGPLSGVLVQPYVGIKSDRSRNKWGKRKPYIIGGGLATVVALMALAWTRELVGGTLGIFGIDNESRGVAITVMVLAVFLIYVLDFAINVLQAAIRAFIVDCAPVHQQESANAWASRVSGVANIFGMFCGGADLPKYLPFLGNTQFKVLCAIASTSMLVTAAISCASIQERDPTLEGTPNTDGTLLGLFKDLARSVRRLPPQIMRVCEVQFMAWIGWFPFLFYTTTYIAEMYVDPIYEANPNLSLEEADKLWEAGTRRGTFALLLFATVTFTSSVFLPFIIPPTYQAPITMSNRALIQPLTPTTEGLMSGSGYFPLKRPSKNKESTAWTRLSSKVEFLLSKLQIKSLTLRRAWLLSHIYFAVCMAMTFVVRGTTSATILIMVIGIPWSLTQWAPFALISAEISKRDAIRRGIIRAPATSEGNLQAADEDDAVHQAGVVLGIHNVAISAPQVLATLISSVIFNALAKPRGTPGDNSVAWCMRFGGLCALGAAWLTSRVHEDRIVKKDGGAVVIEE
;
A
#
# COMPACT_ATOMS: atom_id res chain seq x y z
N MET A 1 -5.74 -4.29 -59.97
CA MET A 1 -5.31 -3.01 -60.56
C MET A 1 -4.17 -2.54 -59.68
N GLY A 2 -2.91 -2.78 -60.04
CA GLY A 2 -2.25 -2.21 -61.23
C GLY A 2 -1.96 -0.73 -60.93
N GLU A 3 -0.78 -0.16 -61.09
CA GLU A 3 0.41 -0.49 -61.87
C GLU A 3 1.57 0.40 -61.39
N HIS A 4 2.77 -0.02 -61.78
CA HIS A 4 4.04 0.69 -61.75
C HIS A 4 4.09 1.96 -62.63
N THR A 5 5.00 2.87 -62.30
CA THR A 5 5.99 3.51 -63.22
C THR A 5 7.04 4.24 -62.38
N GLN A 6 8.29 3.76 -62.27
CA GLN A 6 9.44 3.81 -63.19
C GLN A 6 10.05 5.21 -63.45
N SER A 7 11.34 5.35 -63.14
CA SER A 7 12.34 5.98 -64.02
C SER A 7 13.72 5.34 -63.77
N GLU A 8 14.32 4.84 -64.85
CA GLU A 8 15.65 4.22 -64.97
C GLU A 8 16.73 5.26 -65.29
N VAL A 9 18.01 4.95 -64.98
CA VAL A 9 19.16 5.19 -65.90
C VAL A 9 20.26 4.11 -65.70
N VAL A 10 20.28 3.14 -66.62
CA VAL A 10 21.36 2.51 -67.45
C VAL A 10 22.85 2.51 -66.99
N TRP A 11 23.48 1.31 -66.86
CA TRP A 11 24.46 0.69 -67.81
C TRP A 11 25.14 -0.59 -67.24
N ASP A 12 25.15 -1.62 -68.09
CA ASP A 12 25.63 -3.03 -68.06
C ASP A 12 27.18 -3.16 -68.26
N PRO A 13 27.84 -4.36 -68.46
CA PRO A 13 27.62 -5.75 -68.00
C PRO A 13 28.93 -6.62 -67.77
N GLU A 14 28.73 -7.93 -67.50
CA GLU A 14 29.54 -9.15 -67.87
C GLU A 14 30.79 -9.56 -67.05
N ALA A 15 30.77 -10.69 -66.31
CA ALA A 15 30.98 -12.13 -66.70
C ALA A 15 32.49 -12.51 -66.76
N SER A 16 33.05 -13.66 -66.38
CA SER A 16 32.66 -15.08 -66.26
C SER A 16 33.84 -15.82 -65.55
N ALA A 17 33.67 -16.77 -64.61
CA ALA A 17 33.46 -18.23 -64.74
C ALA A 17 34.68 -19.12 -64.34
N VAL A 18 34.33 -20.30 -63.77
CA VAL A 18 35.00 -21.63 -63.76
C VAL A 18 35.86 -22.08 -62.54
N THR A 19 35.42 -23.24 -62.04
CA THR A 19 35.78 -24.22 -60.98
C THR A 19 37.08 -25.05 -61.21
N PRO A 20 37.35 -26.19 -60.50
CA PRO A 20 37.60 -26.47 -59.07
C PRO A 20 38.89 -27.35 -58.86
N THR A 21 39.23 -27.79 -57.63
CA THR A 21 39.74 -29.15 -57.29
C THR A 21 40.15 -29.27 -55.80
N ASN A 22 39.89 -30.46 -55.23
CA ASN A 22 40.38 -31.00 -53.95
C ASN A 22 41.42 -32.11 -54.31
N PRO A 23 42.42 -32.54 -53.49
CA PRO A 23 42.15 -33.37 -52.31
C PRO A 23 43.21 -33.41 -51.15
N LYS A 24 42.75 -33.88 -49.98
CA LYS A 24 43.39 -34.66 -48.88
C LYS A 24 44.93 -34.79 -48.75
N SER A 25 45.44 -34.56 -47.53
CA SER A 25 46.43 -35.45 -46.85
C SER A 25 46.69 -35.08 -45.38
N THR A 26 46.72 -36.08 -44.49
CA THR A 26 47.42 -36.10 -43.18
C THR A 26 48.48 -37.20 -43.28
N PRO A 27 49.70 -37.10 -42.68
CA PRO A 27 49.90 -37.62 -41.30
C PRO A 27 51.10 -37.05 -40.47
N THR A 28 51.14 -37.45 -39.18
CA THR A 28 52.30 -37.75 -38.28
C THR A 28 53.13 -36.68 -37.51
N ARG A 29 53.04 -36.83 -36.17
CA ARG A 29 53.97 -36.59 -35.02
C ARG A 29 55.41 -36.07 -35.27
N HIS A 30 55.83 -35.04 -34.49
CA HIS A 30 56.82 -35.15 -33.40
C HIS A 30 56.93 -33.84 -32.57
N SER A 31 57.34 -34.02 -31.32
CA SER A 31 57.49 -33.11 -30.18
C SER A 31 58.65 -32.12 -30.26
N THR A 32 58.46 -30.88 -29.80
CA THR A 32 59.33 -30.19 -28.81
C THR A 32 58.71 -28.89 -28.28
N SER A 33 59.02 -28.62 -27.01
CA SER A 33 58.64 -27.49 -26.17
C SER A 33 58.86 -26.10 -26.78
N THR A 34 57.96 -25.15 -26.53
CA THR A 34 58.27 -23.83 -25.93
C THR A 34 56.97 -23.19 -25.43
N SER A 35 56.98 -22.79 -24.16
CA SER A 35 55.91 -22.04 -23.48
C SER A 35 55.79 -20.63 -24.06
N ILE A 36 54.63 -20.30 -24.62
CA ILE A 36 54.19 -18.91 -24.84
C ILE A 36 52.71 -18.85 -24.42
N ARG A 37 52.43 -18.12 -23.34
CA ARG A 37 51.07 -17.79 -22.88
C ARG A 37 50.41 -16.82 -23.87
N PRO A 38 49.17 -17.08 -24.35
CA PRO A 38 48.27 -16.02 -24.78
C PRO A 38 47.28 -15.70 -23.66
N SER A 39 47.15 -14.40 -23.39
CA SER A 39 46.14 -13.77 -22.55
C SER A 39 44.72 -14.16 -23.00
N MET A 40 43.97 -14.84 -22.13
CA MET A 40 42.51 -14.91 -22.23
C MET A 40 41.92 -13.66 -21.60
N GLU A 41 41.32 -12.84 -22.46
CA GLU A 41 40.46 -11.72 -22.14
C GLU A 41 39.19 -12.28 -21.47
N ASN A 42 39.04 -12.00 -20.17
CA ASN A 42 37.98 -12.53 -19.34
C ASN A 42 36.75 -11.62 -19.44
N THR A 43 35.86 -11.86 -20.40
CA THR A 43 34.55 -11.22 -20.45
C THR A 43 33.60 -11.87 -19.43
N ASN A 44 33.67 -11.43 -18.17
CA ASN A 44 32.63 -11.70 -17.19
C ASN A 44 31.50 -10.66 -17.35
N PRO A 45 30.24 -11.05 -17.62
CA PRO A 45 29.11 -10.16 -17.42
C PRO A 45 28.90 -9.94 -15.92
N ASN A 46 28.86 -8.68 -15.49
CA ASN A 46 28.58 -8.25 -14.12
C ASN A 46 27.21 -8.74 -13.63
N GLU A 47 27.18 -9.81 -12.85
CA GLU A 47 26.07 -10.09 -11.93
C GLU A 47 26.30 -9.34 -10.62
N GLN A 48 25.47 -8.33 -10.34
CA GLN A 48 25.41 -7.67 -9.04
C GLN A 48 23.96 -7.71 -8.55
N SER A 49 23.62 -8.82 -7.88
CA SER A 49 22.40 -8.95 -7.09
C SER A 49 22.58 -8.22 -5.75
N PRO A 50 21.57 -7.47 -5.24
CA PRO A 50 21.66 -6.77 -3.95
C PRO A 50 21.74 -7.71 -2.73
N LEU A 51 21.71 -9.02 -2.94
CA LEU A 51 21.73 -10.05 -1.89
C LEU A 51 23.10 -10.71 -1.68
N LEU A 52 24.12 -10.35 -2.46
CA LEU A 52 25.48 -10.92 -2.33
C LEU A 52 26.50 -9.84 -1.95
N ARG A 53 27.30 -10.12 -0.91
CA ARG A 53 28.39 -9.27 -0.43
C ARG A 53 29.53 -9.19 -1.46
N SER A 54 30.06 -7.99 -1.71
CA SER A 54 31.46 -7.83 -2.11
C SER A 54 32.31 -7.81 -0.84
N SER A 55 32.98 -8.91 -0.52
CA SER A 55 33.91 -8.95 0.61
C SER A 55 35.18 -8.17 0.23
N GLY A 56 35.43 -7.06 0.91
CA GLY A 56 36.63 -6.26 0.76
C GLY A 56 37.17 -5.91 2.13
N SER A 57 37.93 -6.82 2.73
CA SER A 57 38.86 -6.50 3.81
C SER A 57 40.23 -7.04 3.44
N GLN A 58 41.16 -6.11 3.25
CA GLN A 58 42.60 -6.37 3.27
C GLN A 58 42.95 -7.06 4.58
N GLU A 59 43.55 -8.24 4.50
CA GLU A 59 44.67 -8.70 5.33
C GLU A 59 45.11 -10.06 4.77
N GLU A 60 46.27 -10.09 4.11
CA GLU A 60 46.93 -11.34 3.74
C GLU A 60 47.44 -12.06 4.99
N PRO A 61 47.35 -13.41 5.01
CA PRO A 61 48.49 -14.17 5.49
C PRO A 61 48.89 -15.29 4.53
N SER A 62 50.15 -15.20 4.08
CA SER A 62 51.15 -16.23 3.74
C SER A 62 50.75 -17.56 3.06
N PRO A 63 51.51 -18.00 2.03
CA PRO A 63 51.31 -19.27 1.35
C PRO A 63 51.93 -20.44 2.13
N PHE A 64 51.42 -21.65 1.85
CA PHE A 64 51.86 -23.00 2.29
C PHE A 64 51.08 -23.64 3.44
N LYS A 65 50.15 -24.53 3.06
CA LYS A 65 50.24 -25.97 3.36
C LYS A 65 49.39 -26.75 2.36
N ILE A 66 50.03 -27.64 1.61
CA ILE A 66 49.39 -28.67 0.79
C ILE A 66 49.04 -29.80 1.75
N GLY A 67 47.75 -30.13 1.84
CA GLY A 67 47.23 -31.33 2.48
C GLY A 67 46.02 -31.76 1.68
N GLU A 68 46.14 -32.91 1.02
CA GLU A 68 45.07 -33.60 0.32
C GLU A 68 43.95 -33.94 1.29
N ASP A 69 42.74 -33.45 1.01
CA ASP A 69 41.48 -34.19 1.08
C ASP A 69 40.40 -33.27 0.47
N GLY A 70 39.73 -33.76 -0.57
CA GLY A 70 38.72 -33.00 -1.29
C GLY A 70 37.49 -32.78 -0.41
N ASP A 71 37.23 -31.51 -0.08
CA ASP A 71 35.98 -31.07 0.52
C ASP A 71 35.48 -29.84 -0.24
N ASP A 72 34.52 -30.06 -1.13
CA ASP A 72 33.88 -29.06 -1.98
C ASP A 72 32.87 -28.19 -1.18
N ASN A 73 33.22 -27.75 0.03
CA ASN A 73 32.35 -26.99 0.92
C ASN A 73 32.73 -25.49 0.96
N VAL A 74 32.64 -24.79 -0.18
CA VAL A 74 32.88 -23.34 -0.28
C VAL A 74 31.57 -22.53 -0.43
N TRP A 75 30.39 -23.14 -0.27
CA TRP A 75 29.10 -22.46 -0.45
C TRP A 75 28.10 -22.71 0.69
N GLN A 76 28.48 -22.47 1.94
CA GLN A 76 27.52 -22.57 3.05
C GLN A 76 27.74 -21.54 4.16
N ASP A 77 27.75 -20.26 3.78
CA ASP A 77 27.43 -19.15 4.69
C ASP A 77 26.26 -18.36 4.07
N ASP A 78 25.10 -19.00 3.94
CA ASP A 78 23.83 -18.26 3.87
C ASP A 78 23.60 -17.66 5.26
N ASP A 79 24.01 -16.38 5.43
CA ASP A 79 23.80 -15.56 6.63
C ASP A 79 22.29 -15.59 7.05
N GLU A 80 21.89 -16.52 7.91
CA GLU A 80 20.53 -16.60 8.46
C GLU A 80 20.23 -15.34 9.29
N GLN A 81 19.46 -14.40 8.73
CA GLN A 81 19.04 -13.19 9.44
C GLN A 81 18.32 -13.53 10.76
N GLU A 82 18.83 -13.03 11.88
CA GLU A 82 18.25 -13.28 13.20
C GLU A 82 16.77 -12.91 13.30
N THR A 83 15.98 -13.83 13.84
CA THR A 83 14.56 -13.61 14.16
C THR A 83 14.43 -12.52 15.23
N LYS A 84 13.72 -11.43 14.92
CA LYS A 84 13.47 -10.33 15.87
C LYS A 84 12.20 -10.59 16.70
N ASN A 85 12.16 -10.02 17.90
CA ASN A 85 11.04 -10.18 18.83
C ASN A 85 9.85 -9.28 18.48
N SER A 86 8.70 -9.51 19.10
CA SER A 86 7.48 -8.71 18.84
C SER A 86 7.60 -7.25 19.27
N TRP A 87 8.46 -6.94 20.25
CA TRP A 87 8.72 -5.57 20.69
C TRP A 87 9.45 -4.76 19.61
N TYR A 88 10.43 -5.38 18.94
CA TYR A 88 11.09 -4.81 17.78
C TYR A 88 10.09 -4.53 16.66
N MET A 89 9.19 -5.47 16.36
CA MET A 89 8.14 -5.28 15.34
C MET A 89 7.19 -4.13 15.68
N LEU A 90 6.84 -3.99 16.96
CA LEU A 90 6.04 -2.85 17.42
C LEU A 90 6.79 -1.54 17.19
N LEU A 91 8.03 -1.41 17.68
CA LEU A 91 8.86 -0.21 17.51
C LEU A 91 9.13 0.15 16.05
N LEU A 92 9.35 -0.85 15.20
CA LEU A 92 9.50 -0.71 13.76
C LEU A 92 8.26 -0.12 13.10
N THR A 93 7.08 -0.50 13.58
CA THR A 93 5.81 -0.11 12.97
C THR A 93 5.16 1.11 13.63
N MET A 94 5.71 1.61 14.75
CA MET A 94 5.18 2.76 15.50
C MET A 94 4.97 4.01 14.64
N GLY A 95 5.81 4.27 13.63
CA GLY A 95 5.61 5.41 12.72
C GLY A 95 4.24 5.40 12.03
N SER A 96 3.65 4.22 11.79
CA SER A 96 2.32 4.06 11.20
C SER A 96 1.21 4.62 12.10
N PHE A 97 1.44 4.69 13.43
CA PHE A 97 0.51 5.30 14.37
C PHE A 97 0.36 6.80 14.08
N GLY A 98 1.49 7.52 14.02
CA GLY A 98 1.53 8.95 13.77
C GLY A 98 0.94 9.33 12.41
N LEU A 99 1.30 8.56 11.37
CA LEU A 99 0.74 8.74 10.03
C LEU A 99 -0.79 8.59 10.03
N GLN A 100 -1.31 7.58 10.72
CA GLN A 100 -2.76 7.35 10.77
C GLN A 100 -3.50 8.42 11.57
N MET A 101 -2.87 9.03 12.58
CA MET A 101 -3.44 10.19 13.28
C MET A 101 -3.64 11.37 12.32
N GLY A 102 -2.67 11.63 11.43
CA GLY A 102 -2.81 12.64 10.37
C GLY A 102 -4.01 12.37 9.46
N TRP A 103 -4.07 11.16 8.90
CA TRP A 103 -5.21 10.72 8.08
C TRP A 103 -6.55 10.78 8.82
N SER A 104 -6.57 10.46 10.12
CA SER A 104 -7.79 10.53 10.93
C SER A 104 -8.30 11.96 11.05
N VAL A 105 -7.45 12.96 11.27
CA VAL A 105 -7.84 14.37 11.34
C VAL A 105 -8.37 14.85 9.99
N GLU A 106 -7.68 14.48 8.90
CA GLU A 106 -8.04 14.87 7.55
C GLU A 106 -9.39 14.29 7.10
N MET A 107 -9.60 12.97 7.24
CA MET A 107 -10.85 12.31 6.85
C MET A 107 -12.04 12.74 7.70
N SER A 108 -11.84 13.01 9.00
CA SER A 108 -12.94 13.38 9.90
C SER A 108 -13.28 14.87 9.86
N ASN A 109 -12.28 15.74 9.85
CA ASN A 109 -12.48 17.18 10.05
C ASN A 109 -12.03 18.04 8.86
N GLY A 110 -11.31 17.50 7.87
CA GLY A 110 -10.83 18.29 6.73
C GLY A 110 -11.97 18.94 5.93
N SER A 111 -12.98 18.15 5.54
CA SER A 111 -14.12 18.66 4.78
C SER A 111 -14.95 19.69 5.56
N PRO A 112 -15.39 19.41 6.81
CA PRO A 112 -16.06 20.41 7.65
C PRO A 112 -15.24 21.68 7.87
N TYR A 113 -13.92 21.57 8.09
CA TYR A 113 -13.06 22.73 8.30
C TYR A 113 -13.01 23.63 7.08
N LEU A 114 -12.77 23.07 5.89
CA LEU A 114 -12.73 23.84 4.64
C LEU A 114 -14.08 24.51 4.33
N ILE A 115 -15.20 23.84 4.59
CA ILE A 115 -16.54 24.46 4.48
C ILE A 115 -16.71 25.60 5.48
N SER A 116 -16.19 25.45 6.71
CA SER A 116 -16.21 26.51 7.72
C SER A 116 -15.42 27.75 7.29
N LEU A 117 -14.37 27.59 6.47
CA LEU A 117 -13.61 28.71 5.91
C LEU A 117 -14.35 29.44 4.77
N GLY A 118 -15.47 28.90 4.29
CA GLY A 118 -16.29 29.47 3.23
C GLY A 118 -16.16 28.80 1.87
N LEU A 119 -15.46 27.66 1.77
CA LEU A 119 -15.37 26.92 0.51
C LEU A 119 -16.73 26.29 0.16
N SER A 120 -17.11 26.39 -1.12
CA SER A 120 -18.24 25.62 -1.64
C SER A 120 -17.88 24.13 -1.76
N LYS A 121 -18.87 23.25 -1.70
CA LYS A 121 -18.64 21.79 -1.85
C LYS A 121 -18.01 21.43 -3.20
N THR A 122 -18.33 22.19 -4.25
CA THR A 122 -17.73 22.05 -5.58
C THR A 122 -16.22 22.25 -5.55
N VAL A 123 -15.76 23.33 -4.90
CA VAL A 123 -14.33 23.62 -4.74
C VAL A 123 -13.69 22.62 -3.78
N LEU A 124 -14.37 22.28 -2.68
CA LEU A 124 -13.92 21.26 -1.73
C LEU A 124 -13.58 19.93 -2.44
N ALA A 125 -14.44 19.46 -3.36
CA ALA A 125 -14.18 18.24 -4.11
C ALA A 125 -12.92 18.34 -5.00
N LEU A 126 -12.63 19.52 -5.55
CA LEU A 126 -11.41 19.76 -6.33
C LEU A 126 -10.16 19.86 -5.44
N VAL A 127 -10.30 20.37 -4.21
CA VAL A 127 -9.19 20.40 -3.24
C VAL A 127 -8.69 18.99 -2.95
N TRP A 128 -9.61 18.04 -2.79
CA TRP A 128 -9.31 16.64 -2.54
C TRP A 128 -8.65 15.89 -3.71
N ILE A 129 -8.40 16.53 -4.85
CA ILE A 129 -7.54 15.96 -5.91
C ILE A 129 -6.08 15.83 -5.43
N ALA A 130 -5.67 16.63 -4.44
CA ALA A 130 -4.31 16.64 -3.90
C ALA A 130 -3.85 15.27 -3.37
N GLY A 131 -4.65 14.59 -2.55
CA GLY A 131 -4.34 13.25 -2.02
C GLY A 131 -4.10 12.19 -3.11
N PRO A 132 -5.05 11.97 -4.04
CA PRO A 132 -4.89 11.08 -5.19
C PRO A 132 -3.69 11.41 -6.08
N LEU A 133 -3.51 12.69 -6.41
CA LEU A 133 -2.42 13.15 -7.28
C LEU A 133 -1.06 12.89 -6.63
N SER A 134 -0.93 13.20 -5.34
CA SER A 134 0.29 12.91 -4.59
C SER A 134 0.52 11.40 -4.43
N GLY A 135 -0.52 10.58 -4.26
CA GLY A 135 -0.42 9.13 -4.24
C GLY A 135 0.17 8.53 -5.53
N VAL A 136 -0.22 9.06 -6.69
CA VAL A 136 0.28 8.61 -8.01
C VAL A 136 1.70 9.11 -8.29
N LEU A 137 2.03 10.35 -7.92
CA LEU A 137 3.29 11.00 -8.30
C LEU A 137 4.38 10.90 -7.22
N VAL A 138 4.04 11.20 -5.97
CA VAL A 138 4.99 11.37 -4.87
C VAL A 138 5.49 10.02 -4.36
N GLN A 139 4.62 9.03 -4.21
CA GLN A 139 5.04 7.73 -3.65
C GLN A 139 6.12 7.04 -4.50
N PRO A 140 5.98 6.92 -5.85
CA PRO A 140 7.03 6.35 -6.68
C PRO A 140 8.31 7.19 -6.68
N TYR A 141 8.16 8.51 -6.76
CA TYR A 141 9.30 9.44 -6.75
C TYR A 141 10.13 9.34 -5.46
N VAL A 142 9.46 9.33 -4.30
CA VAL A 142 10.11 9.18 -3.00
C VAL A 142 10.75 7.80 -2.87
N GLY A 143 10.13 6.74 -3.38
CA GLY A 143 10.72 5.40 -3.42
C GLY A 143 12.13 5.44 -4.02
N ILE A 144 12.26 5.96 -5.24
CA ILE A 144 13.56 6.01 -5.95
C ILE A 144 14.52 6.99 -5.32
N LYS A 145 14.04 8.17 -4.92
CA LYS A 145 14.92 9.18 -4.31
C LYS A 145 15.46 8.69 -2.97
N SER A 146 14.65 7.95 -2.21
CA SER A 146 15.08 7.34 -0.95
C SER A 146 15.98 6.13 -1.18
N ASP A 147 15.77 5.32 -2.23
CA ASP A 147 16.71 4.26 -2.62
C ASP A 147 18.11 4.80 -2.98
N ARG A 148 18.15 5.99 -3.59
CA ARG A 148 19.40 6.70 -3.93
C ARG A 148 20.05 7.44 -2.77
N SER A 149 19.39 7.47 -1.61
CA SER A 149 19.91 8.18 -0.44
C SER A 149 21.15 7.48 0.10
N ARG A 150 22.22 8.25 0.33
CA ARG A 150 23.49 7.79 0.91
C ARG A 150 23.76 8.46 2.27
N ASN A 151 22.69 8.76 3.01
CA ASN A 151 22.83 9.34 4.34
C ASN A 151 23.28 8.26 5.34
N LYS A 152 24.31 8.56 6.15
CA LYS A 152 24.85 7.67 7.20
C LYS A 152 23.81 7.26 8.25
N TRP A 153 22.75 8.06 8.41
CA TRP A 153 21.64 7.73 9.33
C TRP A 153 20.67 6.68 8.76
N GLY A 154 20.81 6.32 7.48
CA GLY A 154 19.96 5.37 6.78
C GLY A 154 19.32 5.97 5.52
N LYS A 155 18.87 5.10 4.61
CA LYS A 155 18.26 5.49 3.34
C LYS A 155 16.83 6.04 3.52
N ARG A 156 16.02 5.48 4.44
CA ARG A 156 14.61 5.87 4.65
C ARG A 156 14.41 6.93 5.72
N LYS A 157 15.16 6.90 6.83
CA LYS A 157 14.93 7.81 7.97
C LYS A 157 14.87 9.30 7.62
N PRO A 158 15.70 9.86 6.72
CA PRO A 158 15.62 11.27 6.35
C PRO A 158 14.27 11.66 5.73
N TYR A 159 13.65 10.73 4.99
CA TYR A 159 12.34 10.95 4.37
C TYR A 159 11.20 10.81 5.37
N ILE A 160 11.34 9.91 6.36
CA ILE A 160 10.39 9.82 7.49
C ILE A 160 10.42 11.11 8.31
N ILE A 161 11.61 11.58 8.70
CA ILE A 161 11.74 12.81 9.52
C ILE A 161 11.33 14.05 8.71
N GLY A 162 11.79 14.18 7.47
CA GLY A 162 11.47 15.31 6.60
C GLY A 162 9.99 15.37 6.24
N GLY A 163 9.40 14.24 5.82
CA GLY A 163 7.97 14.13 5.54
C GLY A 163 7.13 14.37 6.79
N GLY A 164 7.53 13.80 7.94
CA GLY A 164 6.88 14.02 9.23
C GLY A 164 6.90 15.48 9.65
N LEU A 165 8.05 16.15 9.60
CA LEU A 165 8.15 17.57 9.97
C LEU A 165 7.35 18.46 9.02
N ALA A 166 7.41 18.21 7.71
CA ALA A 166 6.60 18.94 6.73
C ALA A 166 5.11 18.75 6.99
N THR A 167 4.67 17.54 7.34
CA THR A 167 3.28 17.25 7.69
C THR A 167 2.85 17.98 8.96
N VAL A 168 3.69 18.01 10.00
CA VAL A 168 3.42 18.79 11.24
C VAL A 168 3.28 20.27 10.94
N VAL A 169 4.22 20.85 10.19
CA VAL A 169 4.19 22.28 9.85
C VAL A 169 2.94 22.60 9.04
N ALA A 170 2.58 21.77 8.06
CA ALA A 170 1.37 21.95 7.26
C ALA A 170 0.08 21.84 8.11
N LEU A 171 -0.04 20.81 8.97
CA LEU A 171 -1.18 20.63 9.88
C LEU A 171 -1.35 21.81 10.85
N MET A 172 -0.24 22.26 11.46
CA MET A 172 -0.27 23.37 12.40
C MET A 172 -0.55 24.71 11.69
N ALA A 173 0.05 24.96 10.53
CA ALA A 173 -0.26 26.14 9.74
C ALA A 173 -1.74 26.15 9.30
N LEU A 174 -2.26 24.99 8.90
CA LEU A 174 -3.66 24.84 8.50
C LEU A 174 -4.60 25.17 9.67
N ALA A 175 -4.34 24.64 10.86
CA ALA A 175 -5.18 24.89 12.03
C ALA A 175 -5.25 26.36 12.48
N TRP A 176 -4.23 27.16 12.20
CA TRP A 176 -4.17 28.61 12.52
C TRP A 176 -4.28 29.51 11.28
N THR A 177 -4.81 29.01 10.16
CA THR A 177 -4.81 29.77 8.90
C THR A 177 -5.53 31.12 9.00
N ARG A 178 -6.66 31.19 9.73
CA ARG A 178 -7.41 32.45 9.92
C ARG A 178 -6.55 33.49 10.66
N GLU A 179 -5.90 33.07 11.74
CA GLU A 179 -5.05 33.94 12.57
C GLU A 179 -3.77 34.35 11.85
N LEU A 180 -3.16 33.46 11.06
CA LEU A 180 -1.98 33.78 10.27
C LEU A 180 -2.27 34.86 9.23
N VAL A 181 -3.37 34.72 8.48
CA VAL A 181 -3.75 35.70 7.47
C VAL A 181 -4.24 37.00 8.10
N GLY A 182 -5.11 36.94 9.12
CA GLY A 182 -5.60 38.12 9.81
C GLY A 182 -4.48 38.89 10.52
N GLY A 183 -3.53 38.18 11.14
CA GLY A 183 -2.36 38.80 11.76
C GLY A 183 -1.43 39.46 10.74
N THR A 184 -1.12 38.77 9.63
CA THR A 184 -0.21 39.32 8.61
C THR A 184 -0.81 40.47 7.82
N LEU A 185 -2.07 40.37 7.38
CA LEU A 185 -2.77 41.44 6.65
C LEU A 185 -3.22 42.58 7.58
N GLY A 186 -3.52 42.28 8.85
CA GLY A 186 -3.82 43.28 9.86
C GLY A 186 -2.64 44.22 10.14
N ILE A 187 -1.39 43.74 10.01
CA ILE A 187 -0.18 44.61 10.08
C ILE A 187 -0.21 45.69 8.98
N PHE A 188 -0.82 45.41 7.83
CA PHE A 188 -0.97 46.37 6.72
C PHE A 188 -2.25 47.21 6.82
N GLY A 189 -2.98 47.14 7.94
CA GLY A 189 -4.19 47.94 8.18
C GLY A 189 -5.43 47.43 7.43
N ILE A 190 -5.42 46.19 6.94
CA ILE A 190 -6.57 45.57 6.27
C ILE A 190 -7.51 44.99 7.33
N ASP A 191 -8.79 45.33 7.24
CA ASP A 191 -9.81 44.81 8.15
C ASP A 191 -10.00 43.28 8.01
N ASN A 192 -10.10 42.60 9.15
CA ASN A 192 -10.17 41.14 9.23
C ASN A 192 -11.48 40.57 8.66
N GLU A 193 -12.55 41.37 8.62
CA GLU A 193 -13.84 40.97 8.04
C GLU A 193 -13.93 41.26 6.54
N SER A 194 -12.87 41.84 5.95
CA SER A 194 -12.88 42.16 4.53
C SER A 194 -12.94 40.91 3.65
N ARG A 195 -13.65 41.03 2.51
CA ARG A 195 -13.74 39.97 1.51
C ARG A 195 -12.37 39.50 1.01
N GLY A 196 -11.38 40.39 0.96
CA GLY A 196 -10.01 40.06 0.57
C GLY A 196 -9.31 39.12 1.54
N VAL A 197 -9.47 39.34 2.86
CA VAL A 197 -8.94 38.46 3.91
C VAL A 197 -9.59 37.08 3.82
N ALA A 198 -10.91 37.02 3.68
CA ALA A 198 -11.63 35.74 3.53
C ALA A 198 -11.14 34.92 2.31
N ILE A 199 -10.97 35.56 1.15
CA ILE A 199 -10.42 34.89 -0.05
C ILE A 199 -8.99 34.40 0.19
N THR A 200 -8.15 35.21 0.85
CA THR A 200 -6.75 34.85 1.14
C THR A 200 -6.67 33.65 2.10
N VAL A 201 -7.53 33.62 3.12
CA VAL A 201 -7.67 32.47 4.04
C VAL A 201 -8.04 31.21 3.26
N MET A 202 -9.01 31.28 2.35
CA MET A 202 -9.41 30.13 1.54
C MET A 202 -8.27 29.64 0.64
N VAL A 203 -7.59 30.55 -0.07
CA VAL A 203 -6.47 30.20 -0.96
C VAL A 203 -5.31 29.58 -0.19
N LEU A 204 -4.94 30.15 0.96
CA LEU A 204 -3.87 29.62 1.80
C LEU A 204 -4.23 28.24 2.36
N ALA A 205 -5.47 28.04 2.81
CA ALA A 205 -5.94 26.75 3.31
C ALA A 205 -5.87 25.66 2.22
N VAL A 206 -6.32 25.97 1.00
CA VAL A 206 -6.20 25.05 -0.15
C VAL A 206 -4.74 24.70 -0.43
N PHE A 207 -3.86 25.71 -0.47
CA PHE A 207 -2.44 25.49 -0.67
C PHE A 207 -1.84 24.59 0.43
N LEU A 208 -2.17 24.84 1.69
CA LEU A 208 -1.69 24.06 2.83
C LEU A 208 -2.22 22.63 2.82
N ILE A 209 -3.45 22.38 2.36
CA ILE A 209 -3.96 21.01 2.15
C ILE A 209 -3.12 20.29 1.09
N TYR A 210 -2.78 20.95 -0.02
CA TYR A 210 -1.91 20.34 -1.03
C TYR A 210 -0.52 20.00 -0.47
N VAL A 211 0.07 20.91 0.29
CA VAL A 211 1.36 20.65 0.96
C VAL A 211 1.23 19.50 1.96
N LEU A 212 0.13 19.46 2.71
CA LEU A 212 -0.16 18.40 3.68
C LEU A 212 -0.24 17.03 3.00
N ASP A 213 -1.06 16.89 1.96
CA ASP A 213 -1.24 15.64 1.20
C ASP A 213 0.07 15.13 0.61
N PHE A 214 0.87 16.03 0.02
CA PHE A 214 2.17 15.68 -0.51
C PHE A 214 3.11 15.19 0.60
N ALA A 215 3.15 15.87 1.75
CA ALA A 215 3.99 15.50 2.88
C ALA A 215 3.57 14.16 3.51
N ILE A 216 2.26 13.93 3.69
CA ILE A 216 1.70 12.65 4.17
C ILE A 216 2.11 11.52 3.23
N ASN A 217 2.04 11.71 1.92
CA ASN A 217 2.42 10.69 0.96
C ASN A 217 3.93 10.39 0.96
N VAL A 218 4.79 11.40 1.17
CA VAL A 218 6.24 11.18 1.41
C VAL A 218 6.44 10.31 2.65
N LEU A 219 5.81 10.68 3.76
CA LEU A 219 5.92 9.97 5.03
C LEU A 219 5.42 8.52 4.92
N GLN A 220 4.27 8.32 4.28
CA GLN A 220 3.66 7.01 4.05
C GLN A 220 4.55 6.09 3.21
N ALA A 221 5.09 6.59 2.10
CA ALA A 221 6.00 5.81 1.25
C ALA A 221 7.28 5.42 2.02
N ALA A 222 7.85 6.36 2.78
CA ALA A 222 9.07 6.13 3.54
C ALA A 222 8.87 5.13 4.69
N ILE A 223 7.79 5.24 5.47
CA ILE A 223 7.46 4.30 6.56
C ILE A 223 7.23 2.88 6.01
N ARG A 224 6.47 2.76 4.90
CA ARG A 224 6.19 1.45 4.31
C ARG A 224 7.48 0.76 3.85
N ALA A 225 8.35 1.48 3.16
CA ALA A 225 9.64 0.95 2.72
C ALA A 225 10.54 0.60 3.91
N PHE A 226 10.55 1.44 4.95
CA PHE A 226 11.33 1.21 6.17
C PHE A 226 10.93 -0.07 6.91
N ILE A 227 9.63 -0.37 7.00
CA ILE A 227 9.14 -1.61 7.62
C ILE A 227 9.66 -2.84 6.86
N VAL A 228 9.62 -2.82 5.53
CA VAL A 228 10.06 -3.95 4.69
C VAL A 228 11.59 -4.09 4.70
N ASP A 229 12.32 -2.97 4.68
CA ASP A 229 13.79 -2.95 4.65
C ASP A 229 14.43 -3.39 5.97
N CYS A 230 13.79 -3.11 7.12
CA CYS A 230 14.33 -3.44 8.43
C CYS A 230 13.76 -4.75 9.02
N ALA A 231 12.67 -5.28 8.49
CA ALA A 231 12.14 -6.58 8.91
C ALA A 231 12.91 -7.74 8.25
N PRO A 232 13.30 -8.78 9.00
CA PRO A 232 13.84 -10.01 8.41
C PRO A 232 12.86 -10.59 7.39
N VAL A 233 13.38 -11.15 6.29
CA VAL A 233 12.56 -11.61 5.14
C VAL A 233 11.47 -12.60 5.58
N HIS A 234 11.80 -13.55 6.45
CA HIS A 234 10.85 -14.53 7.00
C HIS A 234 9.82 -13.95 7.96
N GLN A 235 10.00 -12.70 8.43
CA GLN A 235 9.09 -12.00 9.34
C GLN A 235 8.38 -10.80 8.71
N GLN A 236 8.56 -10.52 7.41
CA GLN A 236 7.93 -9.38 6.74
C GLN A 236 6.39 -9.42 6.82
N GLU A 237 5.78 -10.60 6.71
CA GLU A 237 4.33 -10.74 6.91
C GLU A 237 3.91 -10.34 8.34
N SER A 238 4.68 -10.74 9.35
CA SER A 238 4.45 -10.35 10.74
C SER A 238 4.63 -8.85 10.95
N ALA A 239 5.64 -8.23 10.33
CA ALA A 239 5.86 -6.78 10.39
C ALA A 239 4.68 -6.01 9.77
N ASN A 240 4.20 -6.44 8.60
CA ASN A 240 3.01 -5.88 7.96
C ASN A 240 1.75 -6.05 8.82
N ALA A 241 1.58 -7.20 9.49
CA ALA A 241 0.48 -7.42 10.42
C ALA A 241 0.55 -6.47 11.64
N TRP A 242 1.75 -6.25 12.20
CA TRP A 242 1.95 -5.26 13.27
C TRP A 242 1.62 -3.84 12.81
N ALA A 243 2.07 -3.44 11.62
CA ALA A 243 1.75 -2.13 11.04
C ALA A 243 0.24 -1.92 10.93
N SER A 244 -0.48 -2.92 10.40
CA SER A 244 -1.94 -2.88 10.28
C SER A 244 -2.65 -2.74 11.63
N ARG A 245 -2.18 -3.45 12.67
CA ARG A 245 -2.72 -3.33 14.04
C ARG A 245 -2.47 -1.95 14.64
N VAL A 246 -1.26 -1.44 14.52
CA VAL A 246 -0.86 -0.12 15.03
C VAL A 246 -1.69 0.98 14.36
N SER A 247 -1.85 0.93 13.03
CA SER A 247 -2.75 1.84 12.31
C SER A 247 -4.21 1.67 12.73
N GLY A 248 -4.70 0.45 12.92
CA GLY A 248 -6.07 0.21 13.40
C GLY A 248 -6.34 0.88 14.76
N VAL A 249 -5.42 0.74 15.71
CA VAL A 249 -5.50 1.38 17.04
C VAL A 249 -5.44 2.90 16.93
N ALA A 250 -4.52 3.43 16.11
CA ALA A 250 -4.40 4.87 15.88
C ALA A 250 -5.68 5.46 15.25
N ASN A 251 -6.32 4.74 14.33
CA ASN A 251 -7.56 5.19 13.71
C ASN A 251 -8.71 5.27 14.74
N ILE A 252 -8.85 4.25 15.60
CA ILE A 252 -9.85 4.30 16.69
C ILE A 252 -9.57 5.47 17.63
N PHE A 253 -8.31 5.66 18.03
CA PHE A 253 -7.92 6.74 18.93
C PHE A 253 -8.16 8.13 18.30
N GLY A 254 -7.77 8.34 17.05
CA GLY A 254 -7.99 9.58 16.32
C GLY A 254 -9.47 9.91 16.17
N MET A 255 -10.31 8.92 15.81
CA MET A 255 -11.77 9.11 15.72
C MET A 255 -12.42 9.32 17.10
N PHE A 256 -11.88 8.73 18.17
CA PHE A 256 -12.33 9.00 19.52
C PHE A 256 -12.06 10.46 19.92
N CYS A 257 -10.82 10.93 19.71
CA CYS A 257 -10.45 12.33 19.93
C CYS A 257 -11.35 13.27 19.13
N GLY A 258 -11.63 12.98 17.86
CA GLY A 258 -12.44 13.85 17.02
C GLY A 258 -13.94 13.88 17.36
N GLY A 259 -14.48 12.86 18.05
CA GLY A 259 -15.86 12.87 18.55
C GLY A 259 -16.01 13.55 19.93
N ALA A 260 -14.95 13.53 20.74
CA ALA A 260 -14.91 14.17 22.05
C ALA A 260 -14.89 15.71 21.95
N ASP A 261 -15.32 16.39 23.02
CA ASP A 261 -15.29 17.86 23.11
C ASP A 261 -13.91 18.36 23.58
N LEU A 262 -12.92 18.33 22.69
CA LEU A 262 -11.53 18.53 23.09
C LEU A 262 -11.22 19.94 23.63
N PRO A 263 -11.76 21.05 23.09
CA PRO A 263 -11.53 22.38 23.63
C PRO A 263 -11.94 22.51 25.10
N LYS A 264 -12.97 21.76 25.53
CA LYS A 264 -13.40 21.73 26.94
C LYS A 264 -12.37 21.05 27.85
N TYR A 265 -11.71 20.01 27.39
CA TYR A 265 -10.77 19.22 28.21
C TYR A 265 -9.32 19.67 28.09
N LEU A 266 -8.91 20.20 26.93
CA LEU A 266 -7.54 20.57 26.59
C LEU A 266 -7.47 22.02 26.04
N PRO A 267 -7.97 23.02 26.78
CA PRO A 267 -8.04 24.40 26.27
C PRO A 267 -6.66 25.02 25.99
N PHE A 268 -5.60 24.49 26.59
CA PHE A 268 -4.22 24.98 26.39
C PHE A 268 -3.65 24.62 25.01
N LEU A 269 -4.20 23.62 24.31
CA LEU A 269 -3.75 23.21 22.98
C LEU A 269 -4.41 24.01 21.85
N GLY A 270 -5.55 24.64 22.11
CA GLY A 270 -6.30 25.38 21.12
C GLY A 270 -7.72 25.70 21.58
N ASN A 271 -8.31 26.71 20.95
CA ASN A 271 -9.68 27.17 21.23
C ASN A 271 -10.75 26.51 20.36
N THR A 272 -10.37 25.75 19.32
CA THR A 272 -11.29 25.04 18.43
C THR A 272 -10.97 23.56 18.37
N GLN A 273 -11.97 22.72 18.07
CA GLN A 273 -11.80 21.27 17.94
C GLN A 273 -10.67 20.92 16.96
N PHE A 274 -10.66 21.58 15.80
CA PHE A 274 -9.67 21.33 14.74
C PHE A 274 -8.24 21.65 15.20
N LYS A 275 -8.02 22.75 15.94
CA LYS A 275 -6.68 23.10 16.46
C LYS A 275 -6.14 22.07 17.42
N VAL A 276 -6.97 21.65 18.38
CA VAL A 276 -6.56 20.65 19.37
C VAL A 276 -6.26 19.30 18.69
N LEU A 277 -7.06 18.90 17.70
CA LEU A 277 -6.81 17.69 16.92
C LEU A 277 -5.49 17.76 16.13
N CYS A 278 -5.22 18.86 15.42
CA CYS A 278 -3.96 19.04 14.71
C CYS A 278 -2.76 19.02 15.66
N ALA A 279 -2.89 19.60 16.85
CA ALA A 279 -1.83 19.56 17.87
C ALA A 279 -1.58 18.12 18.36
N ILE A 280 -2.62 17.37 18.73
CA ILE A 280 -2.50 15.97 19.17
C ILE A 280 -1.89 15.10 18.07
N ALA A 281 -2.38 15.21 16.83
CA ALA A 281 -1.87 14.45 15.70
C ALA A 281 -0.39 14.79 15.42
N SER A 282 -0.04 16.07 15.45
CA SER A 282 1.35 16.53 15.25
C SER A 282 2.29 16.02 16.34
N THR A 283 1.92 16.13 17.61
CA THR A 283 2.72 15.60 18.72
C THR A 283 2.86 14.09 18.62
N SER A 284 1.76 13.37 18.35
CA SER A 284 1.78 11.92 18.18
C SER A 284 2.71 11.51 17.03
N MET A 285 2.66 12.21 15.91
CA MET A 285 3.50 11.93 14.74
C MET A 285 4.98 12.18 15.02
N LEU A 286 5.35 13.29 15.67
CA LEU A 286 6.73 13.55 16.06
C LEU A 286 7.27 12.49 17.01
N VAL A 287 6.50 12.17 18.05
CA VAL A 287 6.91 11.19 19.08
C VAL A 287 7.08 9.80 18.46
N THR A 288 6.11 9.36 17.67
CA THR A 288 6.15 8.01 17.08
C THR A 288 7.19 7.87 15.97
N ALA A 289 7.37 8.88 15.13
CA ALA A 289 8.45 8.92 14.14
C ALA A 289 9.83 8.94 14.81
N ALA A 290 10.00 9.73 15.88
CA ALA A 290 11.25 9.78 16.65
C ALA A 290 11.56 8.44 17.33
N ILE A 291 10.58 7.81 17.98
CA ILE A 291 10.74 6.49 18.61
C ILE A 291 11.17 5.46 17.57
N SER A 292 10.50 5.42 16.42
CA SER A 292 10.79 4.44 15.37
C SER A 292 12.19 4.66 14.77
N CYS A 293 12.52 5.91 14.42
CA CYS A 293 13.83 6.26 13.84
C CYS A 293 15.00 6.10 14.82
N ALA A 294 14.78 6.32 16.12
CA ALA A 294 15.81 6.18 17.15
C ALA A 294 16.02 4.73 17.59
N SER A 295 14.94 3.93 17.66
CA SER A 295 15.01 2.56 18.19
C SER A 295 15.48 1.54 17.16
N ILE A 296 15.26 1.80 15.87
CA ILE A 296 15.61 0.88 14.78
C ILE A 296 16.81 1.43 14.04
N GLN A 297 17.89 0.67 14.03
CA GLN A 297 19.08 1.03 13.25
C GLN A 297 18.92 0.55 11.81
N GLU A 298 19.03 1.48 10.87
CA GLU A 298 19.00 1.17 9.45
C GLU A 298 20.44 0.86 9.00
N ARG A 299 20.60 -0.08 8.06
CA ARG A 299 21.91 -0.41 7.48
C ARG A 299 22.48 0.84 6.79
N ASP A 300 23.78 1.07 6.95
CA ASP A 300 24.44 2.20 6.32
C ASP A 300 24.44 2.02 4.78
N PRO A 301 23.71 2.87 4.02
CA PRO A 301 23.60 2.74 2.57
C PRO A 301 24.87 3.16 1.84
N THR A 302 25.84 3.79 2.52
CA THR A 302 27.15 4.12 1.92
C THR A 302 28.01 2.90 1.63
N LEU A 303 27.67 1.76 2.24
CA LEU A 303 28.30 0.47 2.01
C LEU A 303 27.71 -0.28 0.79
N GLU A 304 26.64 0.26 0.18
CA GLU A 304 26.05 -0.28 -1.05
C GLU A 304 26.75 0.32 -2.28
N GLY A 305 26.81 -0.43 -3.39
CA GLY A 305 27.45 -0.02 -4.64
C GLY A 305 26.91 1.30 -5.23
N THR A 306 27.53 1.76 -6.32
CA THR A 306 27.16 3.03 -6.96
C THR A 306 25.68 3.02 -7.37
N PRO A 307 24.91 4.08 -7.04
CA PRO A 307 23.48 4.12 -7.35
C PRO A 307 23.26 4.16 -8.87
N ASN A 308 22.32 3.36 -9.35
CA ASN A 308 21.95 3.35 -10.77
C ASN A 308 21.34 4.71 -11.15
N THR A 309 21.94 5.41 -12.12
CA THR A 309 21.82 6.87 -12.30
C THR A 309 20.67 7.32 -13.22
N ASP A 310 19.99 6.40 -13.92
CA ASP A 310 19.24 6.77 -15.14
C ASP A 310 17.72 7.03 -15.01
N GLY A 311 17.15 6.99 -13.80
CA GLY A 311 15.69 7.15 -13.65
C GLY A 311 15.24 8.62 -13.59
N THR A 312 14.76 9.17 -14.71
CA THR A 312 13.92 10.39 -14.76
C THR A 312 12.45 10.04 -14.48
N LEU A 313 11.65 10.94 -13.90
CA LEU A 313 10.21 10.72 -13.62
C LEU A 313 9.44 10.18 -14.85
N LEU A 314 9.76 10.69 -16.05
CA LEU A 314 9.17 10.21 -17.31
C LEU A 314 9.58 8.77 -17.65
N GLY A 315 10.83 8.40 -17.37
CA GLY A 315 11.31 7.02 -17.49
C GLY A 315 10.51 6.07 -16.60
N LEU A 316 10.18 6.50 -15.38
CA LEU A 316 9.36 5.71 -14.45
C LEU A 316 7.95 5.49 -14.95
N PHE A 317 7.28 6.50 -15.50
CA PHE A 317 5.95 6.30 -16.07
C PHE A 317 6.00 5.38 -17.29
N LYS A 318 7.07 5.45 -18.09
CA LYS A 318 7.28 4.54 -19.22
C LYS A 318 7.53 3.10 -18.76
N ASP A 319 8.33 2.92 -17.72
CA ASP A 319 8.63 1.61 -17.13
C ASP A 319 7.40 1.04 -16.42
N LEU A 320 6.67 1.85 -15.66
CA LEU A 320 5.38 1.50 -15.06
C LEU A 320 4.39 1.04 -16.13
N ALA A 321 4.25 1.81 -17.22
CA ALA A 321 3.38 1.43 -18.33
C ALA A 321 3.81 0.13 -19.02
N ARG A 322 5.12 -0.11 -19.15
CA ARG A 322 5.66 -1.38 -19.67
C ARG A 322 5.37 -2.54 -18.71
N SER A 323 5.54 -2.33 -17.40
CA SER A 323 5.27 -3.32 -16.35
C SER A 323 3.78 -3.65 -16.23
N VAL A 324 2.89 -2.66 -16.36
CA VAL A 324 1.43 -2.86 -16.47
C VAL A 324 1.10 -3.82 -17.62
N ARG A 325 1.75 -3.70 -18.78
CA ARG A 325 1.51 -4.62 -19.90
C ARG A 325 2.05 -6.03 -19.70
N ARG A 326 3.01 -6.22 -18.81
CA ARG A 326 3.64 -7.51 -18.49
C ARG A 326 3.03 -8.19 -17.25
N LEU A 327 2.06 -7.54 -16.61
CA LEU A 327 1.50 -8.05 -15.36
C LEU A 327 0.74 -9.36 -15.57
N PRO A 328 0.87 -10.29 -14.62
CA PRO A 328 0.00 -11.45 -14.51
C PRO A 328 -1.49 -11.11 -14.68
N PRO A 329 -2.25 -11.87 -15.50
CA PRO A 329 -3.68 -11.61 -15.70
C PRO A 329 -4.50 -11.58 -14.39
N GLN A 330 -4.16 -12.42 -13.41
CA GLN A 330 -4.85 -12.42 -12.11
C GLN A 330 -4.61 -11.13 -11.31
N ILE A 331 -3.36 -10.66 -11.25
CA ILE A 331 -3.01 -9.42 -10.55
C ILE A 331 -3.64 -8.21 -11.25
N MET A 332 -3.69 -8.23 -12.60
CA MET A 332 -4.37 -7.20 -13.37
C MET A 332 -5.86 -7.11 -13.00
N ARG A 333 -6.56 -8.24 -12.92
CA ARG A 333 -7.97 -8.29 -12.50
C ARG A 333 -8.16 -7.72 -11.10
N VAL A 334 -7.27 -8.02 -10.15
CA VAL A 334 -7.33 -7.40 -8.80
C VAL A 334 -7.16 -5.88 -8.90
N CYS A 335 -6.25 -5.37 -9.74
CA CYS A 335 -6.06 -3.94 -9.95
C CYS A 335 -7.28 -3.27 -10.61
N GLU A 336 -7.93 -3.92 -11.57
CA GLU A 336 -9.18 -3.43 -12.20
C GLU A 336 -10.31 -3.29 -11.18
N VAL A 337 -10.48 -4.29 -10.31
CA VAL A 337 -11.47 -4.22 -9.22
C VAL A 337 -11.15 -3.06 -8.29
N GLN A 338 -9.88 -2.91 -7.89
CA GLN A 338 -9.45 -1.79 -7.05
C GLN A 338 -9.72 -0.44 -7.71
N PHE A 339 -9.41 -0.31 -8.99
CA PHE A 339 -9.66 0.90 -9.75
C PHE A 339 -11.13 1.33 -9.63
N MET A 340 -12.06 0.42 -9.89
CA MET A 340 -13.48 0.72 -9.79
C MET A 340 -13.96 0.91 -8.34
N ALA A 341 -13.46 0.10 -7.41
CA ALA A 341 -13.84 0.16 -5.99
C ALA A 341 -13.45 1.49 -5.34
N TRP A 342 -12.27 2.03 -5.66
CA TRP A 342 -11.78 3.28 -5.07
C TRP A 342 -12.48 4.53 -5.62
N ILE A 343 -13.09 4.46 -6.81
CA ILE A 343 -14.06 5.49 -7.22
C ILE A 343 -15.25 5.50 -6.24
N GLY A 344 -15.69 4.31 -5.84
CA GLY A 344 -16.81 4.12 -4.92
C GLY A 344 -16.52 4.52 -3.47
N TRP A 345 -15.34 4.17 -2.96
CA TRP A 345 -14.96 4.47 -1.59
C TRP A 345 -14.62 5.94 -1.35
N PHE A 346 -14.17 6.67 -2.37
CA PHE A 346 -13.71 8.04 -2.20
C PHE A 346 -14.76 8.99 -1.57
N PRO A 347 -16.01 9.11 -2.09
CA PRO A 347 -17.02 9.97 -1.47
C PRO A 347 -17.34 9.58 -0.02
N PHE A 348 -17.32 8.28 0.29
CA PHE A 348 -17.54 7.80 1.65
C PHE A 348 -16.42 8.26 2.59
N LEU A 349 -15.16 8.09 2.20
CA LEU A 349 -14.02 8.41 3.07
C LEU A 349 -13.91 9.90 3.41
N PHE A 350 -14.23 10.79 2.46
CA PHE A 350 -14.02 12.23 2.62
C PHE A 350 -15.28 13.04 2.96
N TYR A 351 -16.48 12.51 2.71
CA TYR A 351 -17.73 13.26 2.93
C TYR A 351 -18.64 12.66 4.00
N THR A 352 -18.27 11.56 4.66
CA THR A 352 -19.12 10.94 5.70
C THR A 352 -19.41 11.86 6.88
N THR A 353 -18.41 12.60 7.37
CA THR A 353 -18.65 13.53 8.48
C THR A 353 -19.54 14.69 8.07
N THR A 354 -19.35 15.21 6.86
CA THR A 354 -20.24 16.23 6.28
C THR A 354 -21.66 15.71 6.08
N TYR A 355 -21.84 14.48 5.59
CA TYR A 355 -23.15 13.84 5.44
C TYR A 355 -23.92 13.75 6.76
N ILE A 356 -23.27 13.27 7.82
CA ILE A 356 -23.91 13.16 9.13
C ILE A 356 -24.16 14.54 9.74
N ALA A 357 -23.23 15.49 9.56
CA ALA A 357 -23.41 16.85 10.01
C ALA A 357 -24.63 17.50 9.35
N GLU A 358 -24.81 17.36 8.03
CA GLU A 358 -25.99 17.83 7.28
C GLU A 358 -27.28 17.28 7.88
N MET A 359 -27.34 15.96 8.09
CA MET A 359 -28.52 15.32 8.70
C MET A 359 -28.83 15.80 10.12
N TYR A 360 -27.82 16.28 10.85
CA TYR A 360 -28.01 16.83 12.19
C TYR A 360 -28.45 18.30 12.15
N VAL A 361 -27.89 19.11 11.25
CA VAL A 361 -28.17 20.55 11.19
C VAL A 361 -29.46 20.87 10.44
N ASP A 362 -29.85 20.07 9.44
CA ASP A 362 -31.00 20.33 8.57
C ASP A 362 -32.32 20.56 9.33
N PRO A 363 -32.74 19.69 10.27
CA PRO A 363 -33.98 19.90 11.02
C PRO A 363 -33.96 21.18 11.87
N ILE A 364 -32.77 21.62 12.29
CA ILE A 364 -32.58 22.82 13.11
C ILE A 364 -32.63 24.07 12.24
N TYR A 365 -32.09 24.01 11.02
CA TYR A 365 -32.26 25.09 10.03
C TYR A 365 -33.71 25.24 9.56
N GLU A 366 -34.44 24.14 9.42
CA GLU A 366 -35.89 24.19 9.11
C GLU A 366 -36.69 24.86 10.24
N ALA A 367 -36.35 24.57 11.50
CA ALA A 367 -36.99 25.17 12.65
C ALA A 367 -36.59 26.65 12.86
N ASN A 368 -35.34 27.00 12.59
CA ASN A 368 -34.75 28.32 12.83
C ASN A 368 -33.97 28.83 11.60
N PRO A 369 -34.65 29.45 10.62
CA PRO A 369 -34.01 29.86 9.36
C PRO A 369 -33.03 31.06 9.49
N ASN A 370 -33.09 31.83 10.59
CA ASN A 370 -32.30 33.05 10.78
C ASN A 370 -31.26 32.92 11.91
N LEU A 371 -30.47 31.85 11.93
CA LEU A 371 -29.37 31.69 12.88
C LEU A 371 -28.23 32.69 12.60
N SER A 372 -27.61 33.20 13.66
CA SER A 372 -26.37 33.99 13.50
C SER A 372 -25.22 33.11 12.98
N LEU A 373 -24.20 33.74 12.38
CA LEU A 373 -23.04 33.00 11.84
C LEU A 373 -22.32 32.17 12.92
N GLU A 374 -22.21 32.72 14.13
CA GLU A 374 -21.53 32.06 15.25
C GLU A 374 -22.35 30.86 15.77
N GLU A 375 -23.67 30.98 15.85
CA GLU A 375 -24.55 29.87 16.22
C GLU A 375 -24.55 28.77 15.15
N ALA A 376 -24.55 29.16 13.87
CA ALA A 376 -24.44 28.23 12.76
C ALA A 376 -23.11 27.46 12.78
N ASP A 377 -21.99 28.12 13.08
CA ASP A 377 -20.69 27.48 13.19
C ASP A 377 -20.64 26.49 14.37
N LYS A 378 -21.14 26.88 15.55
CA LYS A 378 -21.25 25.98 16.72
C LYS A 378 -22.14 24.77 16.44
N LEU A 379 -23.23 24.98 15.70
CA LEU A 379 -24.15 23.92 15.31
C LEU A 379 -23.48 22.91 14.35
N TRP A 380 -22.73 23.41 13.35
CA TRP A 380 -21.95 22.59 12.43
C TRP A 380 -20.82 21.83 13.13
N GLU A 381 -20.17 22.42 14.13
CA GLU A 381 -19.17 21.75 14.95
C GLU A 381 -19.79 20.58 15.73
N ALA A 382 -20.98 20.79 16.32
CA ALA A 382 -21.73 19.71 16.98
C ALA A 382 -22.13 18.58 16.00
N GLY A 383 -22.57 18.93 14.78
CA GLY A 383 -22.86 17.96 13.72
C GLY A 383 -21.61 17.17 13.30
N THR A 384 -20.48 17.86 13.14
CA THR A 384 -19.19 17.24 12.80
C THR A 384 -18.75 16.24 13.86
N ARG A 385 -18.90 16.58 15.15
CA ARG A 385 -18.60 15.64 16.25
C ARG A 385 -19.46 14.38 16.21
N ARG A 386 -20.74 14.49 15.85
CA ARG A 386 -21.61 13.32 15.63
C ARG A 386 -21.14 12.48 14.45
N GLY A 387 -20.70 13.12 13.37
CA GLY A 387 -20.07 12.46 12.22
C GLY A 387 -18.82 11.69 12.60
N THR A 388 -17.92 12.31 13.37
CA THR A 388 -16.69 11.66 13.82
C THR A 388 -16.96 10.52 14.81
N PHE A 389 -17.99 10.64 15.65
CA PHE A 389 -18.46 9.54 16.49
C PHE A 389 -18.96 8.34 15.66
N ALA A 390 -19.65 8.58 14.54
CA ALA A 390 -20.01 7.49 13.64
C ALA A 390 -18.78 6.84 12.99
N LEU A 391 -17.77 7.64 12.62
CA LEU A 391 -16.49 7.13 12.12
C LEU A 391 -15.72 6.33 13.19
N LEU A 392 -15.86 6.66 14.48
CA LEU A 392 -15.32 5.85 15.59
C LEU A 392 -15.96 4.46 15.65
N LEU A 393 -17.29 4.38 15.52
CA LEU A 393 -17.99 3.10 15.47
C LEU A 393 -17.59 2.30 14.23
N PHE A 394 -17.50 2.95 13.07
CA PHE A 394 -16.96 2.38 11.84
C PHE A 394 -15.53 1.84 12.02
N ALA A 395 -14.63 2.60 12.63
CA ALA A 395 -13.24 2.18 12.89
C ALA A 395 -13.19 0.98 13.84
N THR A 396 -14.05 0.95 14.86
CA THR A 396 -14.15 -0.14 15.81
C THR A 396 -14.65 -1.41 15.13
N VAL A 397 -15.76 -1.34 14.36
CA VAL A 397 -16.27 -2.47 13.59
C VAL A 397 -15.26 -2.95 12.55
N THR A 398 -14.54 -2.03 11.90
CA THR A 398 -13.46 -2.39 10.97
C THR A 398 -12.37 -3.19 11.68
N PHE A 399 -11.87 -2.71 12.82
CA PHE A 399 -10.82 -3.38 13.58
C PHE A 399 -11.28 -4.74 14.11
N THR A 400 -12.51 -4.83 14.63
CA THR A 400 -13.10 -6.11 15.04
C THR A 400 -13.21 -7.06 13.84
N SER A 401 -13.73 -6.58 12.71
CA SER A 401 -13.87 -7.39 11.49
C SER A 401 -12.53 -7.87 10.94
N SER A 402 -11.50 -7.04 10.96
CA SER A 402 -10.16 -7.42 10.46
C SER A 402 -9.49 -8.48 11.32
N VAL A 403 -9.82 -8.53 12.62
CA VAL A 403 -9.38 -9.60 13.51
C VAL A 403 -10.18 -10.89 13.27
N PHE A 404 -11.50 -10.82 13.13
CA PHE A 404 -12.36 -12.02 13.11
C PHE A 404 -12.56 -12.66 11.72
N LEU A 405 -12.65 -11.86 10.65
CA LEU A 405 -12.93 -12.37 9.30
C LEU A 405 -11.90 -13.38 8.77
N PRO A 406 -10.58 -13.21 9.00
CA PRO A 406 -9.60 -14.21 8.58
C PRO A 406 -9.77 -15.59 9.22
N PHE A 407 -10.48 -15.70 10.36
CA PHE A 407 -10.79 -17.00 10.96
C PHE A 407 -12.01 -17.69 10.33
N ILE A 408 -12.90 -16.92 9.69
CA ILE A 408 -14.13 -17.42 9.07
C ILE A 408 -13.87 -17.79 7.59
N ILE A 409 -13.01 -17.02 6.92
CA ILE A 409 -12.69 -17.16 5.50
C ILE A 409 -11.46 -18.08 5.36
N PRO A 410 -11.55 -19.18 4.58
CA PRO A 410 -10.42 -20.07 4.38
C PRO A 410 -9.28 -19.36 3.61
N PRO A 411 -8.01 -19.70 3.88
CA PRO A 411 -6.87 -19.11 3.18
C PRO A 411 -6.88 -19.49 1.70
N THR A 412 -6.60 -18.51 0.84
CA THR A 412 -6.63 -18.62 -0.63
C THR A 412 -5.59 -19.62 -1.17
N TYR A 413 -4.43 -19.71 -0.53
CA TYR A 413 -3.34 -20.59 -0.95
C TYR A 413 -2.64 -21.19 0.27
N GLN A 414 -2.50 -22.51 0.30
CA GLN A 414 -1.66 -23.23 1.26
C GLN A 414 -0.51 -23.87 0.49
N ALA A 415 0.72 -23.43 0.73
CA ALA A 415 1.88 -24.08 0.14
C ALA A 415 1.84 -25.60 0.44
N PRO A 416 2.09 -26.47 -0.56
CA PRO A 416 2.21 -27.89 -0.33
C PRO A 416 3.20 -28.15 0.81
N ILE A 417 2.77 -28.90 1.83
CA ILE A 417 3.70 -29.48 2.78
C ILE A 417 4.56 -30.44 1.98
N THR A 418 5.83 -30.10 1.76
CA THR A 418 6.82 -31.08 1.34
C THR A 418 6.79 -32.19 2.37
N MET A 419 6.24 -33.36 2.00
CA MET A 419 6.55 -34.57 2.75
C MET A 419 8.04 -34.78 2.57
N SER A 420 8.79 -34.40 3.61
CA SER A 420 10.19 -34.75 3.77
C SER A 420 10.32 -36.26 3.61
N ASN A 421 10.74 -36.69 2.41
CA ASN A 421 11.27 -38.03 2.14
C ASN A 421 12.06 -38.11 0.81
N ARG A 422 12.29 -36.97 0.14
CA ARG A 422 13.27 -36.84 -0.95
C ARG A 422 14.05 -35.53 -0.82
N ALA A 423 14.44 -35.18 0.41
CA ALA A 423 15.60 -34.32 0.56
C ALA A 423 16.79 -35.12 0.01
N LEU A 424 17.35 -34.64 -1.10
CA LEU A 424 18.70 -35.00 -1.47
C LEU A 424 19.59 -34.76 -0.25
N ILE A 425 20.43 -35.75 0.01
CA ILE A 425 21.31 -35.93 1.16
C ILE A 425 21.95 -34.58 1.56
N GLN A 426 21.42 -33.95 2.60
CA GLN A 426 22.11 -32.93 3.37
C GLN A 426 22.20 -33.45 4.82
N PRO A 427 23.36 -33.32 5.47
CA PRO A 427 23.56 -33.86 6.81
C PRO A 427 22.63 -33.14 7.81
N LEU A 428 21.97 -33.94 8.62
CA LEU A 428 21.01 -33.51 9.65
C LEU A 428 21.67 -32.50 10.62
N THR A 429 21.23 -31.24 10.58
CA THR A 429 21.37 -30.30 11.69
C THR A 429 20.00 -29.99 12.32
N PRO A 430 19.91 -29.89 13.65
CA PRO A 430 18.65 -29.97 14.36
C PRO A 430 17.99 -28.60 14.59
N THR A 431 17.54 -27.86 13.56
CA THR A 431 16.68 -26.67 13.81
C THR A 431 15.82 -26.13 12.66
N THR A 432 15.81 -26.69 11.45
CA THR A 432 15.03 -26.11 10.33
C THR A 432 13.52 -26.45 10.40
N GLU A 433 12.78 -25.79 11.29
CA GLU A 433 11.30 -25.76 11.26
C GLU A 433 10.82 -24.39 10.72
N GLY A 434 10.31 -24.35 9.48
CA GLY A 434 9.53 -23.19 9.01
C GLY A 434 9.54 -22.90 7.51
N LEU A 435 9.14 -23.86 6.67
CA LEU A 435 8.76 -23.54 5.28
C LEU A 435 7.52 -22.63 5.30
N MET A 436 7.56 -21.54 4.52
CA MET A 436 6.51 -20.52 4.40
C MET A 436 5.09 -21.11 4.40
N SER A 437 4.37 -20.93 5.51
CA SER A 437 2.96 -21.30 5.64
C SER A 437 2.10 -20.06 5.38
N GLY A 438 1.47 -20.04 4.21
CA GLY A 438 0.71 -18.96 3.58
C GLY A 438 -0.01 -17.91 4.44
N SER A 439 0.06 -16.66 3.96
CA SER A 439 -0.97 -15.59 3.86
C SER A 439 -1.90 -15.30 5.07
N GLY A 440 -1.56 -15.76 6.28
CA GLY A 440 -2.37 -15.51 7.47
C GLY A 440 -1.94 -14.23 8.21
N TYR A 441 -2.88 -13.33 8.49
CA TYR A 441 -2.72 -12.22 9.47
C TYR A 441 -2.25 -12.69 10.87
N PHE A 442 -2.41 -13.98 11.14
CA PHE A 442 -1.84 -14.72 12.27
C PHE A 442 -1.02 -15.87 11.71
N PRO A 443 0.32 -15.86 11.80
CA PRO A 443 1.12 -17.02 11.46
C PRO A 443 0.79 -18.13 12.46
N LEU A 444 0.11 -19.17 11.98
CA LEU A 444 -0.23 -20.36 12.77
C LEU A 444 1.06 -21.09 13.12
N LYS A 445 1.58 -20.88 14.32
CA LYS A 445 2.73 -21.59 14.84
C LYS A 445 2.28 -23.01 15.22
N ARG A 446 2.72 -24.03 14.49
CA ARG A 446 2.48 -25.41 14.91
C ARG A 446 3.17 -25.64 16.26
N PRO A 447 2.55 -26.39 17.19
CA PRO A 447 3.16 -26.67 18.48
C PRO A 447 4.42 -27.52 18.26
N SER A 448 5.57 -26.94 18.59
CA SER A 448 6.81 -27.69 18.80
C SER A 448 6.56 -28.71 19.91
N LYS A 449 6.89 -29.97 19.66
CA LYS A 449 6.60 -31.10 20.56
C LYS A 449 7.34 -31.05 21.90
N ASN A 450 8.28 -30.12 22.13
CA ASN A 450 9.21 -30.19 23.26
C ASN A 450 9.37 -28.89 24.10
N LYS A 451 8.29 -28.17 24.43
CA LYS A 451 8.32 -27.18 25.54
C LYS A 451 7.10 -27.30 26.44
N GLU A 452 7.34 -27.30 27.75
CA GLU A 452 6.31 -27.37 28.80
C GLU A 452 5.17 -26.37 28.52
N SER A 453 3.96 -26.90 28.44
CA SER A 453 2.78 -26.13 28.05
C SER A 453 2.35 -25.17 29.17
N THR A 454 2.58 -23.87 28.99
CA THR A 454 1.98 -22.82 29.82
C THR A 454 0.45 -22.81 29.65
N ALA A 455 -0.32 -22.39 30.66
CA ALA A 455 -1.79 -22.31 30.57
C ALA A 455 -2.27 -21.48 29.35
N TRP A 456 -1.50 -20.45 28.98
CA TRP A 456 -1.73 -19.61 27.80
C TRP A 456 -1.64 -20.37 26.47
N THR A 457 -0.71 -21.32 26.30
CA THR A 457 -0.60 -22.10 25.05
C THR A 457 -1.70 -23.15 24.93
N ARG A 458 -2.21 -23.67 26.07
CA ARG A 458 -3.41 -24.54 26.08
C ARG A 458 -4.68 -23.78 25.75
N LEU A 459 -4.81 -22.54 26.23
CA LEU A 459 -5.95 -21.68 25.92
C LEU A 459 -5.92 -21.26 24.45
N SER A 460 -4.77 -20.79 23.93
CA SER A 460 -4.64 -20.38 22.53
C SER A 460 -4.93 -21.52 21.57
N SER A 461 -4.36 -22.71 21.81
CA SER A 461 -4.61 -23.89 20.97
C SER A 461 -6.07 -24.38 21.00
N LYS A 462 -6.76 -24.29 22.16
CA LYS A 462 -8.20 -24.58 22.24
C LYS A 462 -9.04 -23.55 21.48
N VAL A 463 -8.70 -22.26 21.60
CA VAL A 463 -9.36 -21.18 20.86
C VAL A 463 -9.13 -21.36 19.35
N GLU A 464 -7.90 -21.65 18.92
CA GLU A 464 -7.56 -21.95 17.53
C GLU A 464 -8.32 -23.15 16.98
N PHE A 465 -8.43 -24.24 17.75
CA PHE A 465 -9.21 -25.41 17.34
C PHE A 465 -10.69 -25.09 17.19
N LEU A 466 -11.27 -24.32 18.12
CA LEU A 466 -12.65 -23.85 18.02
C LEU A 466 -12.86 -22.93 16.81
N LEU A 467 -11.92 -22.00 16.56
CA LEU A 467 -11.95 -21.08 15.42
C LEU A 467 -11.79 -21.82 14.08
N SER A 468 -10.99 -22.89 14.02
CA SER A 468 -10.84 -23.70 12.81
C SER A 468 -12.16 -24.39 12.40
N LYS A 469 -13.07 -24.65 13.36
CA LYS A 469 -14.41 -25.17 13.08
C LYS A 469 -15.40 -24.12 12.58
N LEU A 470 -15.09 -22.83 12.73
CA LEU A 470 -15.89 -21.71 12.25
C LEU A 470 -15.67 -21.39 10.76
N GLN A 471 -14.70 -22.04 10.09
CA GLN A 471 -14.42 -21.80 8.68
C GLN A 471 -15.56 -22.27 7.78
N ILE A 472 -16.14 -21.32 7.03
CA ILE A 472 -17.21 -21.59 6.09
C ILE A 472 -16.57 -21.90 4.72
N LYS A 473 -16.47 -23.19 4.37
CA LYS A 473 -15.82 -23.65 3.12
C LYS A 473 -16.42 -23.06 1.83
N SER A 474 -17.65 -22.55 1.86
CA SER A 474 -18.32 -21.91 0.72
C SER A 474 -18.00 -20.41 0.58
N LEU A 475 -17.53 -19.76 1.65
CA LEU A 475 -17.21 -18.33 1.69
C LEU A 475 -15.72 -18.13 1.43
N THR A 476 -15.30 -18.34 0.19
CA THR A 476 -13.93 -18.11 -0.24
C THR A 476 -13.58 -16.62 -0.20
N LEU A 477 -12.29 -16.26 -0.24
CA LEU A 477 -11.85 -14.86 -0.10
C LEU A 477 -12.40 -14.00 -1.23
N ARG A 478 -12.40 -14.51 -2.46
CA ARG A 478 -13.02 -13.84 -3.61
C ARG A 478 -14.50 -13.58 -3.39
N ARG A 479 -15.24 -14.58 -2.89
CA ARG A 479 -16.69 -14.47 -2.66
C ARG A 479 -16.99 -13.48 -1.54
N ALA A 480 -16.23 -13.52 -0.46
CA ALA A 480 -16.35 -12.55 0.63
C ALA A 480 -16.11 -11.13 0.11
N TRP A 481 -15.08 -10.93 -0.71
CA TRP A 481 -14.77 -9.63 -1.29
C TRP A 481 -15.85 -9.14 -2.27
N LEU A 482 -16.37 -10.01 -3.14
CA LEU A 482 -17.50 -9.69 -4.02
C LEU A 482 -18.74 -9.28 -3.21
N LEU A 483 -19.10 -10.06 -2.20
CA LEU A 483 -20.24 -9.76 -1.33
C LEU A 483 -20.04 -8.44 -0.58
N SER A 484 -18.81 -8.10 -0.22
CA SER A 484 -18.48 -6.83 0.44
C SER A 484 -18.79 -5.61 -0.43
N HIS A 485 -18.53 -5.70 -1.73
CA HIS A 485 -18.85 -4.63 -2.67
C HIS A 485 -20.36 -4.46 -2.86
N ILE A 486 -21.10 -5.57 -2.96
CA ILE A 486 -22.56 -5.55 -3.02
C ILE A 486 -23.13 -4.97 -1.72
N TYR A 487 -22.62 -5.41 -0.57
CA TYR A 487 -23.01 -4.91 0.73
C TYR A 487 -22.81 -3.40 0.82
N PHE A 488 -21.64 -2.90 0.43
CA PHE A 488 -21.35 -1.46 0.42
C PHE A 488 -22.30 -0.71 -0.52
N ALA A 489 -22.58 -1.24 -1.72
CA ALA A 489 -23.55 -0.64 -2.65
C ALA A 489 -24.96 -0.55 -2.07
N VAL A 490 -25.43 -1.60 -1.38
CA VAL A 490 -26.72 -1.61 -0.68
C VAL A 490 -26.73 -0.54 0.42
N CYS A 491 -25.66 -0.43 1.20
CA CYS A 491 -25.53 0.62 2.22
C CYS A 491 -25.60 2.03 1.60
N MET A 492 -24.92 2.26 0.48
CA MET A 492 -25.00 3.54 -0.23
C MET A 492 -26.41 3.81 -0.76
N ALA A 493 -27.14 2.79 -1.21
CA ALA A 493 -28.54 2.92 -1.61
C ALA A 493 -29.47 3.21 -0.41
N MET A 494 -29.18 2.71 0.79
CA MET A 494 -29.98 3.00 1.99
C MET A 494 -30.01 4.50 2.35
N THR A 495 -29.07 5.31 1.83
CA THR A 495 -29.10 6.78 1.97
C THR A 495 -30.35 7.43 1.34
N PHE A 496 -31.17 6.72 0.54
CA PHE A 496 -32.49 7.21 0.11
C PHE A 496 -33.52 7.22 1.24
N VAL A 497 -33.39 6.29 2.19
CA VAL A 497 -34.39 6.03 3.24
C VAL A 497 -33.95 6.64 4.57
N VAL A 498 -32.65 6.72 4.81
CA VAL A 498 -32.07 7.25 6.04
C VAL A 498 -32.27 8.76 6.13
N ARG A 499 -33.05 9.20 7.14
CA ARG A 499 -33.39 10.62 7.39
C ARG A 499 -32.97 11.14 8.77
N GLY A 500 -32.48 10.28 9.66
CA GLY A 500 -32.02 10.69 11.00
C GLY A 500 -30.53 10.42 11.23
N THR A 501 -29.92 11.24 12.10
CA THR A 501 -28.51 11.10 12.52
C THR A 501 -28.20 9.72 13.11
N THR A 502 -29.10 9.17 13.94
CA THR A 502 -28.92 7.83 14.55
C THR A 502 -28.93 6.72 13.49
N SER A 503 -29.90 6.74 12.57
CA SER A 503 -29.96 5.77 11.47
C SER A 503 -28.73 5.86 10.55
N ALA A 504 -28.25 7.08 10.27
CA ALA A 504 -27.04 7.29 9.51
C ALA A 504 -25.80 6.77 10.25
N THR A 505 -25.72 6.99 11.56
CA THR A 505 -24.62 6.49 12.39
C THR A 505 -24.53 4.96 12.36
N ILE A 506 -25.68 4.27 12.46
CA ILE A 506 -25.75 2.80 12.34
C ILE A 506 -25.32 2.37 10.93
N LEU A 507 -25.78 3.07 9.89
CA LEU A 507 -25.40 2.78 8.51
C LEU A 507 -23.88 2.89 8.29
N ILE A 508 -23.25 3.96 8.78
CA ILE A 508 -21.79 4.16 8.69
C ILE A 508 -21.04 3.10 9.50
N MET A 509 -21.51 2.77 10.70
CA MET A 509 -20.90 1.72 11.53
C MET A 509 -20.81 0.37 10.80
N VAL A 510 -21.90 -0.07 10.15
CA VAL A 510 -21.93 -1.39 9.50
C VAL A 510 -21.08 -1.47 8.23
N ILE A 511 -20.78 -0.32 7.60
CA ILE A 511 -19.84 -0.22 6.48
C ILE A 511 -18.38 -0.54 6.91
N GLY A 512 -18.09 -0.62 8.21
CA GLY A 512 -16.77 -1.07 8.69
C GLY A 512 -16.41 -2.49 8.23
N ILE A 513 -17.41 -3.36 8.04
CA ILE A 513 -17.21 -4.74 7.57
C ILE A 513 -16.65 -4.79 6.14
N PRO A 514 -17.31 -4.19 5.11
CA PRO A 514 -16.77 -4.19 3.76
C PRO A 514 -15.47 -3.40 3.63
N TRP A 515 -15.25 -2.38 4.46
CA TRP A 515 -13.97 -1.68 4.50
C TRP A 515 -12.83 -2.62 4.92
N SER A 516 -13.03 -3.42 5.98
CA SER A 516 -12.06 -4.42 6.41
C SER A 516 -11.68 -5.40 5.29
N LEU A 517 -12.66 -5.85 4.49
CA LEU A 517 -12.39 -6.75 3.35
C LEU A 517 -11.65 -6.03 2.22
N THR A 518 -11.99 -4.78 1.95
CA THR A 518 -11.31 -3.95 0.94
C THR A 518 -9.84 -3.73 1.28
N GLN A 519 -9.50 -3.60 2.56
CA GLN A 519 -8.12 -3.43 3.03
C GLN A 519 -7.31 -4.73 3.08
N TRP A 520 -7.96 -5.90 3.05
CA TRP A 520 -7.28 -7.19 3.20
C TRP A 520 -7.26 -8.03 1.91
N ALA A 521 -8.42 -8.26 1.30
CA ALA A 521 -8.57 -9.21 0.21
C ALA A 521 -7.63 -8.97 -1.00
N PRO A 522 -7.42 -7.73 -1.46
CA PRO A 522 -6.55 -7.48 -2.62
C PRO A 522 -5.10 -7.86 -2.34
N PHE A 523 -4.57 -7.48 -1.18
CA PHE A 523 -3.19 -7.81 -0.78
C PHE A 523 -3.01 -9.31 -0.60
N ALA A 524 -3.99 -10.00 -0.01
CA ALA A 524 -3.95 -11.45 0.15
C ALA A 524 -4.01 -12.19 -1.19
N LEU A 525 -4.83 -11.73 -2.15
CA LEU A 525 -4.90 -12.30 -3.50
C LEU A 525 -3.61 -12.07 -4.29
N ILE A 526 -3.05 -10.86 -4.24
CA ILE A 526 -1.77 -10.53 -4.89
C ILE A 526 -0.64 -11.36 -4.28
N SER A 527 -0.56 -11.44 -2.96
CA SER A 527 0.46 -12.23 -2.25
C SER A 527 0.36 -13.71 -2.62
N ALA A 528 -0.85 -14.28 -2.62
CA ALA A 528 -1.07 -15.68 -2.99
C ALA A 528 -0.62 -15.99 -4.43
N GLU A 529 -0.92 -15.10 -5.39
CA GLU A 529 -0.49 -15.26 -6.78
C GLU A 529 1.03 -15.15 -6.93
N ILE A 530 1.67 -14.23 -6.20
CA ILE A 530 3.14 -14.11 -6.17
C ILE A 530 3.77 -15.39 -5.60
N SER A 531 3.27 -15.88 -4.46
CA SER A 531 3.76 -17.12 -3.83
C SER A 531 3.54 -18.35 -4.71
N LYS A 532 2.42 -18.45 -5.41
CA LYS A 532 2.13 -19.53 -6.35
C LYS A 532 3.14 -19.53 -7.51
N ARG A 533 3.41 -18.36 -8.09
CA ARG A 533 4.38 -18.21 -9.19
C ARG A 533 5.80 -18.57 -8.75
N ASP A 534 6.21 -18.15 -7.56
CA ASP A 534 7.50 -18.53 -6.99
C ASP A 534 7.60 -20.06 -6.76
N ALA A 535 6.52 -20.69 -6.29
CA ALA A 535 6.48 -22.15 -6.11
C ALA A 535 6.54 -22.93 -7.43
N ILE A 536 5.90 -22.44 -8.50
CA ILE A 536 5.99 -23.03 -9.85
C ILE A 536 7.43 -22.91 -10.38
N ARG A 537 8.04 -21.73 -10.23
CA ARG A 537 9.42 -21.47 -10.65
C ARG A 537 10.43 -22.39 -9.96
N ARG A 538 10.28 -22.60 -8.64
CA ARG A 538 11.13 -23.51 -7.86
C ARG A 538 10.87 -24.99 -8.16
N GLY A 539 9.99 -25.31 -9.10
CA GLY A 539 9.62 -26.69 -9.45
C GLY A 539 8.87 -27.44 -8.35
N ILE A 540 8.40 -26.74 -7.31
CA ILE A 540 7.64 -27.33 -6.19
C ILE A 540 6.24 -27.74 -6.67
N ILE A 541 5.66 -26.95 -7.58
CA ILE A 541 4.36 -27.20 -8.19
C ILE A 541 4.53 -27.28 -9.70
N ARG A 542 3.94 -28.30 -10.32
CA ARG A 542 3.94 -28.44 -11.77
C ARG A 542 3.11 -27.31 -12.37
N ALA A 543 3.69 -26.55 -13.30
CA ALA A 543 2.96 -25.54 -14.06
C ALA A 543 1.72 -26.18 -14.73
N PRO A 544 0.57 -25.48 -14.76
CA PRO A 544 -0.62 -25.98 -15.43
C PRO A 544 -0.31 -26.26 -16.91
N ALA A 545 -0.93 -27.30 -17.48
CA ALA A 545 -0.75 -27.69 -18.89
C ALA A 545 -1.53 -26.76 -19.85
N THR A 546 -1.42 -25.46 -19.63
CA THR A 546 -2.02 -24.39 -20.44
C THR A 546 -0.90 -23.61 -21.12
N SER A 547 -1.22 -22.90 -22.21
CA SER A 547 -0.25 -22.03 -22.89
C SER A 547 0.36 -20.98 -21.94
N GLU A 548 -0.38 -20.58 -20.90
CA GLU A 548 0.08 -19.66 -19.85
C GLU A 548 1.04 -20.32 -18.86
N GLY A 549 0.82 -21.59 -18.50
CA GLY A 549 1.73 -22.32 -17.61
C GLY A 549 3.10 -22.58 -18.23
N ASN A 550 3.16 -22.82 -19.55
CA ASN A 550 4.43 -22.94 -20.28
C ASN A 550 5.16 -21.60 -20.42
N LEU A 551 4.45 -20.48 -20.58
CA LEU A 551 5.05 -19.14 -20.55
C LEU A 551 5.56 -18.77 -19.14
N GLN A 552 4.85 -19.18 -18.09
CA GLN A 552 5.27 -19.01 -16.68
C GLN A 552 6.57 -19.73 -16.34
N ALA A 553 6.83 -20.89 -16.96
CA ALA A 553 8.05 -21.65 -16.76
C ALA A 553 9.24 -21.13 -17.59
N ALA A 554 8.98 -20.37 -18.66
CA ALA A 554 9.99 -19.87 -19.59
C ALA A 554 10.54 -18.46 -19.26
N ASP A 555 9.94 -17.75 -18.30
CA ASP A 555 10.32 -16.38 -17.91
C ASP A 555 11.26 -16.45 -16.67
N GLU A 556 12.54 -16.75 -16.90
CA GLU A 556 13.51 -17.12 -15.86
C GLU A 556 13.95 -15.95 -14.95
N ASP A 557 13.93 -14.68 -15.37
CA ASP A 557 14.80 -13.68 -14.70
C ASP A 557 14.18 -12.68 -13.69
N ASP A 558 12.86 -12.44 -13.61
CA ASP A 558 12.40 -11.18 -12.97
C ASP A 558 11.52 -11.25 -11.69
N ALA A 559 11.45 -12.36 -10.92
CA ALA A 559 10.45 -12.47 -9.83
C ALA A 559 10.71 -11.57 -8.59
N VAL A 560 11.97 -11.33 -8.21
CA VAL A 560 12.29 -10.55 -6.99
C VAL A 560 12.15 -9.04 -7.23
N HIS A 561 12.44 -8.58 -8.45
CA HIS A 561 12.16 -7.20 -8.88
C HIS A 561 10.66 -6.94 -9.15
N GLN A 562 9.84 -7.99 -9.34
CA GLN A 562 8.41 -7.86 -9.63
C GLN A 562 7.53 -7.48 -8.43
N ALA A 563 7.81 -7.93 -7.20
CA ALA A 563 6.88 -7.71 -6.07
C ALA A 563 6.72 -6.21 -5.72
N GLY A 564 7.83 -5.46 -5.66
CA GLY A 564 7.79 -4.01 -5.43
C GLY A 564 7.11 -3.24 -6.57
N VAL A 565 7.35 -3.65 -7.82
CA VAL A 565 6.70 -3.08 -9.00
C VAL A 565 5.20 -3.37 -9.01
N VAL A 566 4.80 -4.59 -8.68
CA VAL A 566 3.40 -5.01 -8.55
C VAL A 566 2.69 -4.20 -7.46
N LEU A 567 3.32 -4.03 -6.28
CA LEU A 567 2.78 -3.20 -5.20
C LEU A 567 2.67 -1.72 -5.60
N GLY A 568 3.64 -1.21 -6.37
CA GLY A 568 3.59 0.13 -6.94
C GLY A 568 2.42 0.32 -7.92
N ILE A 569 2.20 -0.64 -8.81
CA ILE A 569 1.09 -0.63 -9.77
C ILE A 569 -0.26 -0.72 -9.05
N HIS A 570 -0.37 -1.59 -8.06
CA HIS A 570 -1.54 -1.68 -7.21
C HIS A 570 -1.84 -0.34 -6.53
N ASN A 571 -0.84 0.35 -5.99
CA ASN A 571 -1.03 1.67 -5.37
C ASN A 571 -1.52 2.73 -6.37
N VAL A 572 -1.02 2.70 -7.61
CA VAL A 572 -1.53 3.58 -8.68
C VAL A 572 -2.97 3.22 -9.03
N ALA A 573 -3.32 1.93 -9.07
CA ALA A 573 -4.70 1.48 -9.29
C ALA A 573 -5.67 1.89 -8.17
N ILE A 574 -5.15 2.16 -6.96
CA ILE A 574 -5.92 2.73 -5.84
C ILE A 574 -6.05 4.25 -5.96
N SER A 575 -4.96 4.95 -6.30
CA SER A 575 -4.89 6.42 -6.19
C SER A 575 -5.44 7.13 -7.43
N ALA A 576 -5.09 6.67 -8.64
CA ALA A 576 -5.56 7.26 -9.90
C ALA A 576 -7.09 7.39 -10.05
N PRO A 577 -7.92 6.37 -9.72
CA PRO A 577 -9.38 6.49 -9.87
C PRO A 577 -10.01 7.56 -8.98
N GLN A 578 -9.37 7.95 -7.88
CA GLN A 578 -9.90 8.96 -6.97
C GLN A 578 -9.89 10.36 -7.61
N VAL A 579 -9.00 10.62 -8.58
CA VAL A 579 -9.06 11.84 -9.41
C VAL A 579 -10.36 11.90 -10.23
N LEU A 580 -10.83 10.75 -10.72
CA LEU A 580 -12.13 10.69 -11.40
C LEU A 580 -13.28 10.90 -10.39
N ALA A 581 -13.19 10.29 -9.21
CA ALA A 581 -14.21 10.42 -8.17
C ALA A 581 -14.38 11.85 -7.66
N THR A 582 -13.28 12.59 -7.49
CA THR A 582 -13.26 14.02 -7.11
C THR A 582 -13.90 14.90 -8.17
N LEU A 583 -13.55 14.72 -9.45
CA LEU A 583 -14.14 15.46 -10.56
C LEU A 583 -15.65 15.21 -10.66
N ILE A 584 -16.08 13.95 -10.56
CA ILE A 584 -17.51 13.60 -10.57
C ILE A 584 -18.23 14.20 -9.36
N SER A 585 -17.64 14.12 -8.17
CA SER A 585 -18.20 14.72 -6.96
C SER A 585 -18.35 16.24 -7.12
N SER A 586 -17.36 16.90 -7.73
CA SER A 586 -17.42 18.34 -8.04
C SER A 586 -18.59 18.67 -8.97
N VAL A 587 -18.82 17.86 -10.02
CA VAL A 587 -19.97 18.02 -10.93
C VAL A 587 -21.30 17.83 -10.19
N ILE A 588 -21.40 16.80 -9.35
CA ILE A 588 -22.60 16.54 -8.54
C ILE A 588 -22.88 17.71 -7.58
N PHE A 589 -21.84 18.21 -6.90
CA PHE A 589 -21.98 19.38 -6.02
C PHE A 589 -22.36 20.63 -6.78
N ASN A 590 -21.79 20.86 -7.95
CA ASN A 590 -22.17 22.02 -8.77
C ASN A 590 -23.64 21.96 -9.21
N ALA A 591 -24.19 20.76 -9.43
CA ALA A 591 -25.57 20.57 -9.84
C ALA A 591 -26.57 20.59 -8.67
N LEU A 592 -26.19 20.08 -7.50
CA LEU A 592 -27.14 19.76 -6.41
C LEU A 592 -26.84 20.43 -5.07
N ALA A 593 -25.62 20.90 -4.83
CA ALA A 593 -25.26 21.50 -3.54
C ALA A 593 -25.99 22.83 -3.36
N LYS A 594 -26.51 23.04 -2.16
CA LYS A 594 -27.17 24.28 -1.80
C LYS A 594 -26.23 25.17 -0.97
N PRO A 595 -26.50 26.48 -0.88
CA PRO A 595 -25.73 27.35 0.01
C PRO A 595 -25.79 26.88 1.46
N ARG A 596 -24.72 27.15 2.22
CA ARG A 596 -24.67 26.82 3.64
C ARG A 596 -25.80 27.52 4.39
N GLY A 597 -26.48 26.79 5.28
CA GLY A 597 -27.63 27.29 6.04
C GLY A 597 -28.98 27.13 5.35
N THR A 598 -29.03 26.66 4.10
CA THR A 598 -30.30 26.30 3.46
C THR A 598 -30.65 24.83 3.73
N PRO A 599 -31.87 24.53 4.22
CA PRO A 599 -32.27 23.15 4.49
C PRO A 599 -32.36 22.23 3.28
N GLY A 600 -32.20 20.93 3.55
CA GLY A 600 -32.49 19.84 2.63
C GLY A 600 -31.46 19.74 1.51
N ASP A 601 -30.19 19.97 1.82
CA ASP A 601 -29.09 19.69 0.91
C ASP A 601 -28.79 18.20 0.92
N ASN A 602 -28.99 17.54 -0.22
CA ASN A 602 -28.79 16.10 -0.38
C ASN A 602 -27.60 15.77 -1.30
N SER A 603 -26.76 16.76 -1.60
CA SER A 603 -25.69 16.63 -2.59
C SER A 603 -24.66 15.57 -2.18
N VAL A 604 -24.33 15.49 -0.89
CA VAL A 604 -23.35 14.53 -0.37
C VAL A 604 -23.87 13.09 -0.50
N ALA A 605 -25.15 12.85 -0.21
CA ALA A 605 -25.72 11.51 -0.37
C ALA A 605 -25.75 11.07 -1.83
N TRP A 606 -25.95 12.00 -2.78
CA TRP A 606 -25.84 11.68 -4.21
C TRP A 606 -24.43 11.26 -4.62
N CYS A 607 -23.39 11.91 -4.10
CA CYS A 607 -22.00 11.45 -4.29
C CYS A 607 -21.80 10.04 -3.72
N MET A 608 -22.33 9.75 -2.53
CA MET A 608 -22.27 8.41 -1.93
C MET A 608 -23.00 7.34 -2.77
N ARG A 609 -24.19 7.66 -3.28
CA ARG A 609 -24.98 6.75 -4.14
C ARG A 609 -24.27 6.45 -5.45
N PHE A 610 -23.67 7.45 -6.08
CA PHE A 610 -22.82 7.25 -7.24
C PHE A 610 -21.67 6.27 -6.91
N GLY A 611 -21.04 6.45 -5.75
CA GLY A 611 -20.02 5.52 -5.28
C GLY A 611 -20.53 4.08 -5.10
N GLY A 612 -21.78 3.91 -4.67
CA GLY A 612 -22.47 2.62 -4.62
C GLY A 612 -22.63 1.96 -6.00
N LEU A 613 -22.91 2.72 -7.05
CA LEU A 613 -22.98 2.20 -8.42
C LEU A 613 -21.61 1.71 -8.91
N CYS A 614 -20.54 2.47 -8.61
CA CYS A 614 -19.18 2.01 -8.89
C CYS A 614 -18.84 0.72 -8.13
N ALA A 615 -19.29 0.58 -6.88
CA ALA A 615 -19.10 -0.65 -6.12
C ALA A 615 -19.80 -1.86 -6.75
N LEU A 616 -20.95 -1.71 -7.39
CA LEU A 616 -21.57 -2.80 -8.18
C LEU A 616 -20.70 -3.19 -9.39
N GLY A 617 -20.10 -2.20 -10.07
CA GLY A 617 -19.11 -2.44 -11.10
C GLY A 617 -17.89 -3.21 -10.58
N ALA A 618 -17.39 -2.84 -9.40
CA ALA A 618 -16.31 -3.55 -8.73
C ALA A 618 -16.71 -4.99 -8.40
N ALA A 619 -17.92 -5.23 -7.86
CA ALA A 619 -18.44 -6.57 -7.58
C ALA A 619 -18.48 -7.46 -8.84
N TRP A 620 -18.91 -6.89 -9.97
CA TRP A 620 -18.90 -7.58 -11.25
C TRP A 620 -17.48 -7.93 -11.71
N LEU A 621 -16.52 -7.01 -11.58
CA LEU A 621 -15.11 -7.30 -11.86
C LEU A 621 -14.55 -8.37 -10.92
N THR A 622 -14.92 -8.37 -9.63
CA THR A 622 -14.47 -9.38 -8.67
C THR A 622 -14.93 -10.78 -9.07
N SER A 623 -16.09 -10.90 -9.73
CA SER A 623 -16.59 -12.20 -10.20
C SER A 623 -15.67 -12.86 -11.23
N ARG A 624 -14.81 -12.08 -11.91
CA ARG A 624 -13.84 -12.50 -12.93
C ARG A 624 -12.47 -12.88 -12.36
N VAL A 625 -12.19 -12.55 -11.09
CA VAL A 625 -10.97 -13.00 -10.40
C VAL A 625 -11.06 -14.51 -10.21
N HIS A 626 -9.98 -15.25 -10.46
CA HIS A 626 -9.98 -16.71 -10.24
C HIS A 626 -9.43 -17.02 -8.85
N GLU A 627 -9.85 -18.14 -8.30
CA GLU A 627 -9.42 -18.60 -6.98
C GLU A 627 -9.26 -20.11 -7.03
N ASP A 628 -8.03 -20.55 -7.26
CA ASP A 628 -7.77 -21.96 -7.46
C ASP A 628 -7.91 -22.72 -6.15
N ARG A 629 -8.52 -23.91 -6.22
CA ARG A 629 -8.53 -24.82 -5.08
C ARG A 629 -7.39 -25.81 -5.24
N ILE A 630 -6.50 -25.84 -4.26
CA ILE A 630 -5.49 -26.88 -4.18
C ILE A 630 -6.18 -28.20 -3.82
N VAL A 631 -6.28 -29.11 -4.78
CA VAL A 631 -6.81 -30.46 -4.55
C VAL A 631 -5.62 -31.41 -4.39
N LYS A 632 -5.49 -32.00 -3.20
CA LYS A 632 -4.59 -33.14 -3.00
C LYS A 632 -5.15 -34.32 -3.78
N LYS A 633 -4.41 -34.79 -4.79
CA LYS A 633 -4.71 -36.06 -5.47
C LYS A 633 -4.06 -37.20 -4.68
N ASP A 634 -4.79 -38.31 -4.54
CA ASP A 634 -4.23 -39.55 -3.98
C ASP A 634 -3.00 -39.97 -4.81
N GLY A 635 -1.84 -40.09 -4.16
CA GLY A 635 -0.54 -40.30 -4.81
C GLY A 635 0.53 -39.24 -4.55
N GLY A 636 0.23 -38.22 -3.74
CA GLY A 636 1.23 -37.24 -3.27
C GLY A 636 1.51 -36.07 -4.21
N ALA A 637 0.95 -36.09 -5.42
CA ALA A 637 0.96 -34.94 -6.34
C ALA A 637 -0.15 -33.95 -5.97
N VAL A 638 0.24 -32.71 -5.68
CA VAL A 638 -0.69 -31.60 -5.50
C VAL A 638 -1.05 -31.03 -6.87
N VAL A 639 -2.33 -31.07 -7.23
CA VAL A 639 -2.83 -30.55 -8.51
C VAL A 639 -3.69 -29.32 -8.21
N ILE A 640 -3.49 -28.26 -8.99
CA ILE A 640 -4.32 -27.06 -8.95
C ILE A 640 -5.55 -27.35 -9.81
N GLU A 641 -6.75 -27.36 -9.22
CA GLU A 641 -8.02 -27.33 -9.97
C GLU A 641 -8.43 -25.87 -10.13
N GLU A 642 -8.57 -25.43 -11.39
CA GLU A 642 -9.04 -24.08 -11.77
C GLU A 642 -10.53 -23.87 -11.50
#